data_AF-A0A1A8P0I7-F1
#
_entry.id   AF-A0A1A8P0I7-F1
#
_cell.length_a   1.000
_cell.length_b   1.000
_cell.length_c   1.000
_cell.angle_alpha   90.00
_cell.angle_beta   90.00
_cell.angle_gamma   90.00
#
_symmetry.space_group_name_H-M   'P 1'
#
loop_
_entity.id
_entity.type
_entity.pdbx_description
1 polymer ?
#
loop_
_entity_poly.entity_id
_entity_poly.type
_entity_poly.pdbx_seq_one_letter_code
_entity_poly.pdbx_strand_id
1 'polypeptide(L)'
;MASVSAPAQTAPVSAASLQRGIVKMVLSGCAIIVRGQPRGGPPPERQINLSNMRAGAIARRAAQGQPDTKDTPDEPWAFQAREFLRKKLIGKEVCFTVEIRTSLGREYGMVYLGKDTTGENIAESLVNEGLATVRREGIRGNNPDQARLCELEDQAKSSKKGMWSEGGGTHTIRDLKYTLENPRNFVDSLHQKPINAIIEHVRDGSVVRALLLPDYYLVTVMLSGVKCPTFKREADGTETPEPFAAEAKFFTESRLLQRDVQIILESCHNQVILGTILHPNGNITELLLKEGFARCVDWSMAVYTQGAEKLRAAERSAKERKVRIWKDYVAPTANLDQKDRQFVAKVMQVVNADALVVKLNSGEYKTIHLSSIRAPRNEGEEKNKDKDKRFRPLYDIPYMFEAREFLRKKLIGKKVSATVDYIRAATGPGESTPAFAERTCATVTIGGINIAEALVSKGLATVIRYRQDDDQRSSHYDELLAAEARAIKNGKGLHSKKEVPIHRVADISGETQKAKQFLPFLQRAGRSEAVVEYVFSGSRLKLYMPKETCLITFLLAGIECPRSSRNLPGGVQVAEPFSDEAMLFTKELVLQREVEVEVESMDKAGNFIGWLHIEGVNLSVALVENALSKVHFTAERSPYYKALVSVEEACRQRKEKIWANYEEKPVEEVVHVSEEKERVTNYRPVYVTEIADTLHFYAQDVETGAQLESLMEAMRAEIATHPPVEGSYSARRGDYCLAKFADGEWYRARVEKVESQAKVHVFYIDYGNREVVSTSRLAVMPPAFSTRTLPAQATEYTFAFIQVPQDEDARADVVDCVVRDIQNSQCLLNVEYAGATCPHVTIQFGDTKDDVGLGLVKEGLVMVDVRKEKHLQKIVTEYLNSQESAKSARLNIWRYGDFRADDADEFGYRR
;
A
#
# COMPACT_ATOMS: atom_id res chain seq x y z
N MET A 1 -1.08 94.54 8.97
CA MET A 1 -2.36 94.42 9.69
C MET A 1 -2.22 93.31 10.72
N ALA A 2 -2.46 93.63 11.98
CA ALA A 2 -2.44 92.69 13.08
C ALA A 2 -3.63 91.72 12.97
N SER A 3 -3.37 90.42 13.01
CA SER A 3 -4.38 89.41 13.35
C SER A 3 -3.97 88.78 14.67
N VAL A 4 -4.62 89.22 15.73
CA VAL A 4 -4.48 88.74 17.10
C VAL A 4 -4.87 87.25 17.14
N SER A 5 -3.93 86.38 17.51
CA SER A 5 -4.21 84.97 17.81
C SER A 5 -4.87 84.87 19.19
N ALA A 6 -6.11 84.36 19.22
CA ALA A 6 -6.85 84.12 20.44
C ALA A 6 -6.17 83.02 21.30
N PRO A 7 -6.22 83.12 22.65
CA PRO A 7 -5.68 82.09 23.52
C PRO A 7 -6.55 80.83 23.47
N ALA A 8 -5.93 79.67 23.27
CA ALA A 8 -6.58 78.37 23.28
C ALA A 8 -7.16 78.08 24.67
N GLN A 9 -8.48 77.92 24.75
CA GLN A 9 -9.18 77.51 25.96
C GLN A 9 -8.86 76.04 26.28
N THR A 10 -8.16 75.82 27.40
CA THR A 10 -8.05 74.52 28.06
C THR A 10 -9.36 74.19 28.77
N ALA A 11 -9.98 73.06 28.42
CA ALA A 11 -11.14 72.55 29.15
C ALA A 11 -10.75 72.14 30.59
N PRO A 12 -11.61 72.37 31.60
CA PRO A 12 -11.32 72.00 32.98
C PRO A 12 -11.28 70.47 33.13
N VAL A 13 -10.21 69.98 33.76
CA VAL A 13 -9.92 68.56 34.03
C VAL A 13 -10.83 68.10 35.18
N SER A 14 -11.66 67.08 34.93
CA SER A 14 -12.30 66.31 36.01
C SER A 14 -11.22 65.68 36.89
N ALA A 15 -11.42 65.62 38.21
CA ALA A 15 -10.42 65.10 39.16
C ALA A 15 -9.72 63.84 38.64
N ALA A 16 -8.39 63.88 38.55
CA ALA A 16 -7.59 62.82 37.92
C ALA A 16 -7.88 61.47 38.57
N SER A 17 -8.56 60.58 37.85
CA SER A 17 -8.95 59.28 38.37
C SER A 17 -7.76 58.32 38.39
N LEU A 18 -7.52 57.71 39.56
CA LEU A 18 -6.49 56.69 39.72
C LEU A 18 -6.88 55.44 38.92
N GLN A 19 -5.99 55.01 38.03
CA GLN A 19 -6.18 53.84 37.18
C GLN A 19 -5.06 52.82 37.40
N ARG A 20 -5.28 51.59 36.93
CA ARG A 20 -4.35 50.47 37.05
C ARG A 20 -4.14 49.77 35.72
N GLY A 21 -2.93 49.27 35.49
CA GLY A 21 -2.60 48.52 34.29
C GLY A 21 -1.31 47.73 34.46
N ILE A 22 -1.08 46.78 33.55
CA ILE A 22 0.15 46.00 33.48
C ILE A 22 1.06 46.62 32.43
N VAL A 23 2.31 46.90 32.77
CA VAL A 23 3.26 47.49 31.81
C VAL A 23 3.60 46.47 30.72
N LYS A 24 3.22 46.80 29.48
CA LYS A 24 3.49 46.02 28.28
C LYS A 24 4.90 46.29 27.75
N MET A 25 5.25 47.56 27.57
CA MET A 25 6.54 47.99 27.02
C MET A 25 6.93 49.41 27.46
N VAL A 26 8.23 49.70 27.42
CA VAL A 26 8.84 51.03 27.61
C VAL A 26 9.30 51.57 26.26
N LEU A 27 8.85 52.79 25.93
CA LEU A 27 9.13 53.48 24.69
C LEU A 27 10.32 54.45 24.83
N SER A 28 10.70 55.07 23.71
CA SER A 28 11.62 56.21 23.68
C SER A 28 11.17 57.34 24.61
N GLY A 29 12.10 58.03 25.25
CA GLY A 29 11.78 59.14 26.16
C GLY A 29 11.04 58.70 27.42
N CYS A 30 11.18 57.43 27.81
CA CYS A 30 10.62 56.84 29.03
C CYS A 30 9.09 56.88 29.14
N ALA A 31 8.37 56.98 28.02
CA ALA A 31 6.93 56.70 28.01
C ALA A 31 6.69 55.19 28.17
N ILE A 32 5.54 54.81 28.73
CA ILE A 32 5.17 53.41 28.90
C ILE A 32 3.85 53.11 28.20
N ILE A 33 3.69 51.86 27.74
CA ILE A 33 2.40 51.32 27.34
C ILE A 33 1.93 50.39 28.45
N VAL A 34 0.74 50.67 28.98
CA VAL A 34 0.04 49.79 29.92
C VAL A 34 -1.10 49.09 29.20
N ARG A 35 -1.42 47.88 29.65
CA ARG A 35 -2.54 47.09 29.15
C ARG A 35 -3.45 46.60 30.29
N GLY A 36 -4.70 46.33 29.95
CA GLY A 36 -5.63 45.63 30.83
C GLY A 36 -5.36 44.12 30.95
N GLN A 37 -6.25 43.44 31.68
CA GLN A 37 -6.33 41.97 31.66
C GLN A 37 -7.09 41.52 30.41
N PRO A 38 -6.64 40.45 29.72
CA PRO A 38 -7.35 39.92 28.55
C PRO A 38 -8.74 39.41 28.94
N ARG A 39 -9.76 39.79 28.17
CA ARG A 39 -11.15 39.33 28.33
C ARG A 39 -11.70 38.95 26.95
N GLY A 40 -11.59 37.66 26.59
CA GLY A 40 -12.03 37.16 25.28
C GLY A 40 -11.15 37.55 24.07
N GLY A 41 -10.04 38.25 24.28
CA GLY A 41 -9.11 38.67 23.23
C GLY A 41 -7.95 39.53 23.77
N PRO A 42 -7.09 40.07 22.89
CA PRO A 42 -6.04 41.00 23.28
C PRO A 42 -6.60 42.20 24.07
N PRO A 43 -6.01 42.56 25.23
CA PRO A 43 -6.53 43.63 26.06
C PRO A 43 -6.27 45.01 25.45
N PRO A 44 -7.10 46.03 25.80
CA PRO A 44 -6.85 47.40 25.37
C PRO A 44 -5.51 47.92 25.93
N GLU A 45 -4.87 48.79 25.14
CA GLU A 45 -3.57 49.39 25.42
C GLU A 45 -3.70 50.90 25.56
N ARG A 46 -2.87 51.48 26.43
CA ARG A 46 -2.85 52.91 26.69
C ARG A 46 -1.41 53.37 26.87
N GLN A 47 -1.01 54.41 26.13
CA GLN A 47 0.31 55.01 26.30
C GLN A 47 0.24 56.13 27.34
N ILE A 48 1.14 56.09 28.32
CA ILE A 48 1.29 57.10 29.36
C ILE A 48 2.69 57.69 29.27
N ASN A 49 2.78 59.00 29.04
CA ASN A 49 4.01 59.76 29.09
C ASN A 49 4.23 60.28 30.53
N LEU A 50 5.46 60.24 31.03
CA LEU A 50 5.76 60.72 32.38
C LEU A 50 5.68 62.25 32.44
N SER A 51 4.84 62.77 33.34
CA SER A 51 4.70 64.20 33.59
C SER A 51 5.99 64.83 34.15
N ASN A 52 6.14 66.13 33.95
CA ASN A 52 7.15 66.98 34.58
C ASN A 52 8.63 66.62 34.32
N MET A 53 8.93 65.63 33.48
CA MET A 53 10.28 65.23 33.14
C MET A 53 10.53 65.06 31.63
N ARG A 54 11.79 65.03 31.23
CA ARG A 54 12.26 64.72 29.88
C ARG A 54 13.42 63.73 29.99
N ALA A 55 13.28 62.59 29.33
CA ALA A 55 14.37 61.63 29.12
C ALA A 55 14.88 61.71 27.68
N GLY A 56 16.07 61.16 27.44
CA GLY A 56 16.68 61.12 26.12
C GLY A 56 15.91 60.28 25.11
N ALA A 57 16.00 60.66 23.83
CA ALA A 57 15.46 59.88 22.73
C ALA A 57 16.38 58.69 22.37
N ILE A 58 15.81 57.49 22.21
CA ILE A 58 16.57 56.34 21.71
C ILE A 58 16.71 56.42 20.19
N ALA A 59 17.72 55.73 19.68
CA ALA A 59 18.03 55.63 18.26
C ALA A 59 16.82 55.19 17.44
N ARG A 60 16.70 55.75 16.23
CA ARG A 60 15.59 55.48 15.31
C ARG A 60 16.14 55.20 13.92
N ARG A 61 15.71 54.08 13.36
CA ARG A 61 16.01 53.71 11.98
C ARG A 61 15.24 54.63 11.02
N ALA A 62 15.90 55.06 9.95
CA ALA A 62 15.27 55.79 8.86
C ALA A 62 14.15 54.95 8.19
N ALA A 63 13.12 55.62 7.69
CA ALA A 63 11.98 54.97 7.05
C ALA A 63 12.39 54.37 5.70
N GLN A 64 11.98 53.13 5.41
CA GLN A 64 12.16 52.51 4.10
C GLN A 64 11.35 53.28 3.06
N GLY A 65 12.01 53.87 2.06
CA GLY A 65 11.39 54.68 1.00
C GLY A 65 11.87 56.14 0.93
N GLN A 66 12.69 56.59 1.88
CA GLN A 66 13.36 57.89 1.84
C GLN A 66 14.88 57.67 1.96
N PRO A 67 15.61 57.54 0.84
CA PRO A 67 17.02 57.16 0.86
C PRO A 67 17.96 58.23 1.44
N ASP A 68 17.53 59.49 1.52
CA ASP A 68 18.34 60.60 2.01
C ASP A 68 18.29 60.79 3.54
N THR A 69 17.34 60.14 4.22
CA THR A 69 17.22 60.22 5.69
C THR A 69 18.17 59.21 6.34
N LYS A 70 19.07 59.70 7.20
CA LYS A 70 19.99 58.86 7.97
C LYS A 70 19.36 58.35 9.27
N ASP A 71 19.85 57.22 9.76
CA ASP A 71 19.51 56.71 11.10
C ASP A 71 19.92 57.74 12.17
N THR A 72 19.07 57.96 13.16
CA THR A 72 19.39 58.86 14.29
C THR A 72 19.95 58.03 15.45
N PRO A 73 21.11 58.37 16.03
CA PRO A 73 21.70 57.64 17.17
C PRO A 73 20.91 57.88 18.47
N ASP A 74 21.27 57.14 19.53
CA ASP A 74 20.76 57.42 20.88
C ASP A 74 21.23 58.80 21.35
N GLU A 75 20.38 59.54 22.05
CA GLU A 75 20.85 60.64 22.91
C GLU A 75 21.61 60.04 24.11
N PRO A 76 22.61 60.75 24.67
CA PRO A 76 23.33 60.29 25.87
C PRO A 76 22.37 59.88 26.98
N TRP A 77 22.64 58.73 27.61
CA TRP A 77 21.85 58.12 28.69
C TRP A 77 20.43 57.67 28.32
N ALA A 78 19.98 57.82 27.07
CA ALA A 78 18.64 57.44 26.65
C ALA A 78 18.39 55.93 26.77
N PHE A 79 19.35 55.10 26.33
CA PHE A 79 19.22 53.65 26.42
C PHE A 79 19.24 53.16 27.87
N GLN A 80 20.06 53.75 28.72
CA GLN A 80 20.19 53.43 30.14
C GLN A 80 18.90 53.80 30.89
N ALA A 81 18.30 54.95 30.58
CA ALA A 81 16.98 55.35 31.10
C ALA A 81 15.89 54.33 30.71
N ARG A 82 15.90 53.89 29.45
CA ARG A 82 14.99 52.88 28.93
C ARG A 82 15.19 51.52 29.61
N GLU A 83 16.44 51.08 29.78
CA GLU A 83 16.78 49.81 30.43
C GLU A 83 16.49 49.82 31.94
N PHE A 84 16.67 50.95 32.61
CA PHE A 84 16.30 51.14 34.02
C PHE A 84 14.80 50.90 34.22
N LEU A 85 13.96 51.56 33.41
CA LEU A 85 12.51 51.32 33.44
C LEU A 85 12.16 49.90 33.02
N ARG A 86 12.78 49.38 31.96
CA ARG A 86 12.49 48.04 31.43
C ARG A 86 12.66 46.98 32.53
N LYS A 87 13.81 46.98 33.20
CA LYS A 87 14.13 46.02 34.27
C LYS A 87 13.21 46.16 35.48
N LYS A 88 12.72 47.37 35.76
CA LYS A 88 11.88 47.66 36.92
C LYS A 88 10.39 47.38 36.67
N LEU A 89 9.89 47.73 35.49
CA LEU A 89 8.46 47.84 35.22
C LEU A 89 7.87 46.72 34.38
N ILE A 90 8.65 46.09 33.50
CA ILE A 90 8.08 45.20 32.49
C ILE A 90 7.35 44.01 33.13
N GLY A 91 6.06 43.88 32.79
CA GLY A 91 5.17 42.86 33.36
C GLY A 91 4.68 43.13 34.77
N LYS A 92 5.06 44.26 35.40
CA LYS A 92 4.53 44.67 36.71
C LYS A 92 3.20 45.39 36.56
N GLU A 93 2.38 45.26 37.59
CA GLU A 93 1.18 46.09 37.77
C GLU A 93 1.62 47.45 38.32
N VAL A 94 1.10 48.51 37.70
CA VAL A 94 1.32 49.90 38.11
C VAL A 94 -0.02 50.60 38.24
N CYS A 95 -0.08 51.62 39.09
CA CYS A 95 -1.17 52.59 39.07
C CYS A 95 -0.69 53.92 38.50
N PHE A 96 -1.59 54.66 37.89
CA PHE A 96 -1.27 55.92 37.24
C PHE A 96 -2.45 56.87 37.26
N THR A 97 -2.15 58.17 37.22
CA THR A 97 -3.11 59.27 37.06
C THR A 97 -2.83 59.96 35.74
N VAL A 98 -3.88 60.40 35.03
CA VAL A 98 -3.72 61.19 33.80
C VAL A 98 -4.01 62.64 34.12
N GLU A 99 -3.00 63.49 33.96
CA GLU A 99 -3.05 64.90 34.35
C GLU A 99 -3.34 65.80 33.16
N ILE A 100 -2.70 65.51 32.02
CA ILE A 100 -2.79 66.34 30.81
C ILE A 100 -3.05 65.44 29.61
N ARG A 101 -4.10 65.75 28.86
CA ARG A 101 -4.32 65.21 27.52
C ARG A 101 -4.12 66.32 26.50
N THR A 102 -3.15 66.14 25.60
CA THR A 102 -2.87 67.08 24.53
C THR A 102 -3.94 67.01 23.42
N SER A 103 -4.05 68.05 22.60
CA SER A 103 -4.93 68.08 21.42
C SER A 103 -4.62 66.95 20.41
N LEU A 104 -3.39 66.46 20.39
CA LEU A 104 -2.93 65.33 19.58
C LEU A 104 -3.18 63.96 20.24
N GLY A 105 -3.94 63.91 21.35
CA GLY A 105 -4.30 62.68 22.03
C GLY A 105 -3.21 62.05 22.91
N ARG A 106 -2.03 62.68 23.06
CA ARG A 106 -1.00 62.22 24.01
C ARG A 106 -1.41 62.51 25.44
N GLU A 107 -1.16 61.54 26.32
CA GLU A 107 -1.53 61.60 27.72
C GLU A 107 -0.28 61.62 28.61
N TYR A 108 -0.22 62.61 29.50
CA TYR A 108 0.83 62.77 30.49
C TYR A 108 0.28 62.51 31.88
N GLY A 109 1.05 61.81 32.69
CA GLY A 109 0.62 61.38 34.00
C GLY A 109 1.76 60.96 34.92
N MET A 110 1.41 60.75 36.18
CA MET A 110 2.28 60.12 37.17
C MET A 110 2.06 58.61 37.18
N VAL A 111 3.13 57.85 37.35
CA VAL A 111 3.11 56.39 37.39
C VAL A 111 3.79 55.93 38.68
N TYR A 112 3.11 55.07 39.42
CA TYR A 112 3.57 54.50 40.66
C TYR A 112 3.70 52.98 40.55
N LEU A 113 4.83 52.44 40.99
CA LEU A 113 5.03 51.00 41.06
C LEU A 113 4.30 50.45 42.29
N GLY A 114 3.10 49.90 42.06
CA GLY A 114 2.24 49.41 43.12
C GLY A 114 0.77 49.43 42.74
N LYS A 115 -0.09 49.24 43.74
CA LYS A 115 -1.56 49.24 43.56
C LYS A 115 -2.21 50.58 43.91
N ASP A 116 -1.47 51.48 44.55
CA ASP A 116 -1.88 52.81 45.00
C ASP A 116 -0.71 53.80 44.86
N THR A 117 -0.95 55.07 45.18
CA THR A 117 0.01 56.17 45.03
C THR A 117 1.07 56.22 46.14
N THR A 118 1.09 55.25 47.07
CA THR A 118 2.17 55.14 48.09
C THR A 118 3.39 54.40 47.56
N GLY A 119 3.23 53.72 46.42
CA GLY A 119 4.32 53.06 45.72
C GLY A 119 5.36 54.04 45.17
N GLU A 120 6.46 53.48 44.68
CA GLU A 120 7.57 54.27 44.13
C GLU A 120 7.14 55.06 42.89
N ASN A 121 7.38 56.38 42.91
CA ASN A 121 7.14 57.25 41.77
C ASN A 121 8.24 57.08 40.72
N ILE A 122 7.83 56.72 39.50
CA ILE A 122 8.74 56.38 38.40
C ILE A 122 9.47 57.60 37.84
N ALA A 123 8.82 58.76 37.81
CA ALA A 123 9.47 60.00 37.36
C ALA A 123 10.56 60.43 38.34
N GLU A 124 10.27 60.37 39.65
CA GLU A 124 11.23 60.64 40.72
C GLU A 124 12.46 59.74 40.63
N SER A 125 12.23 58.44 40.41
CA SER A 125 13.32 57.45 40.34
C SER A 125 14.26 57.69 39.16
N LEU A 126 13.73 58.07 37.99
CA LEU A 126 14.55 58.42 36.83
C LEU A 126 15.36 59.69 37.04
N VAL A 127 14.76 60.72 37.64
CA VAL A 127 15.44 61.99 37.91
C VAL A 127 16.54 61.81 38.96
N ASN A 128 16.25 61.07 40.03
CA ASN A 128 17.20 60.79 41.10
C ASN A 128 18.43 59.99 40.64
N GLU A 129 18.28 59.13 39.63
CA GLU A 129 19.40 58.40 39.01
C GLU A 129 20.09 59.19 37.88
N GLY A 130 19.70 60.44 37.63
CA GLY A 130 20.28 61.27 36.57
C GLY A 130 19.98 60.76 35.16
N LEU A 131 18.86 60.06 34.97
CA LEU A 131 18.42 59.47 33.69
C LEU A 131 17.35 60.33 32.99
N ALA A 132 16.87 61.37 33.66
CA ALA A 132 15.95 62.36 33.13
C ALA A 132 16.18 63.75 33.75
N THR A 133 15.77 64.80 33.04
CA THR A 133 15.73 66.18 33.54
C THR A 133 14.31 66.62 33.85
N VAL A 134 14.18 67.61 34.73
CA VAL A 134 12.88 68.19 35.08
C VAL A 134 12.48 69.24 34.04
N ARG A 135 11.23 69.19 33.54
CA ARG A 135 10.69 70.23 32.64
C ARG A 135 10.34 71.48 33.45
N ARG A 136 10.86 72.63 33.01
CA ARG A 136 10.68 73.94 33.69
C ARG A 136 9.81 74.94 32.90
N GLU A 137 9.26 74.57 31.75
CA GLU A 137 8.41 75.45 30.93
C GLU A 137 6.93 75.38 31.37
N GLY A 138 6.25 76.53 31.54
CA GLY A 138 4.82 76.62 31.88
C GLY A 138 4.46 76.69 33.37
N ILE A 139 5.39 77.16 34.21
CA ILE A 139 5.30 77.17 35.69
C ILE A 139 4.08 77.95 36.21
N ARG A 140 3.20 77.29 36.98
CA ARG A 140 2.41 77.93 38.03
C ARG A 140 3.08 77.58 39.35
N GLY A 141 3.64 78.58 40.04
CA GLY A 141 4.61 78.40 41.13
C GLY A 141 4.09 77.81 42.43
N ASN A 142 3.39 76.66 42.42
CA ASN A 142 2.97 75.95 43.63
C ASN A 142 2.62 74.46 43.41
N ASN A 143 3.35 73.72 42.56
CA ASN A 143 3.17 72.26 42.42
C ASN A 143 4.19 71.47 43.30
N PRO A 144 3.76 70.82 44.40
CA PRO A 144 4.65 70.06 45.30
C PRO A 144 5.41 68.93 44.60
N ASP A 145 4.79 68.24 43.65
CA ASP A 145 5.41 67.11 42.96
C ASP A 145 6.56 67.56 42.05
N GLN A 146 6.44 68.75 41.47
CA GLN A 146 7.51 69.34 40.67
C GLN A 146 8.65 69.86 41.54
N ALA A 147 8.35 70.44 42.71
CA ALA A 147 9.38 70.84 43.68
C ALA A 147 10.21 69.63 44.13
N ARG A 148 9.54 68.51 44.42
CA ARG A 148 10.20 67.24 44.77
C ARG A 148 11.13 66.74 43.67
N LEU A 149 10.70 66.79 42.41
CA LEU A 149 11.55 66.41 41.28
C LEU A 149 12.79 67.30 41.14
N CYS A 150 12.67 68.62 41.38
CA CYS A 150 13.81 69.53 41.38
C CYS A 150 14.84 69.18 42.47
N GLU A 151 14.38 68.86 43.70
CA GLU A 151 15.26 68.41 44.79
C GLU A 151 16.03 67.15 44.41
N LEU A 152 15.35 66.16 43.82
CA LEU A 152 15.98 64.92 43.37
C LEU A 152 16.96 65.15 42.21
N GLU A 153 16.67 66.10 41.33
CA GLU A 153 17.60 66.48 40.25
C GLU A 153 18.89 67.08 40.81
N ASP A 154 18.79 67.95 41.82
CA ASP A 154 19.95 68.55 42.48
C ASP A 154 20.73 67.52 43.31
N GLN A 155 20.05 66.54 43.90
CA GLN A 155 20.68 65.37 44.51
C GLN A 155 21.44 64.51 43.49
N ALA A 156 20.86 64.26 42.31
CA ALA A 156 21.52 63.52 41.24
C ALA A 156 22.76 64.26 40.71
N LYS A 157 22.69 65.59 40.59
CA LYS A 157 23.83 66.46 40.21
C LYS A 157 24.96 66.40 41.23
N SER A 158 24.65 66.61 42.51
CA SER A 158 25.65 66.57 43.59
C SER A 158 26.30 65.18 43.71
N SER A 159 25.54 64.12 43.44
CA SER A 159 26.02 62.74 43.42
C SER A 159 26.67 62.31 42.10
N LYS A 160 26.76 63.21 41.09
CA LYS A 160 27.32 62.96 39.75
C LYS A 160 26.75 61.71 39.06
N LYS A 161 25.45 61.47 39.20
CA LYS A 161 24.76 60.30 38.62
C LYS A 161 24.34 60.52 37.17
N GLY A 162 24.38 59.48 36.36
CA GLY A 162 23.86 59.47 34.99
C GLY A 162 24.41 60.62 34.14
N MET A 163 23.54 61.43 33.55
CA MET A 163 23.92 62.57 32.72
C MET A 163 24.71 63.67 33.43
N TRP A 164 24.75 63.64 34.77
CA TRP A 164 25.53 64.56 35.59
C TRP A 164 26.94 64.04 35.92
N SER A 165 27.29 62.84 35.45
CA SER A 165 28.66 62.31 35.53
C SER A 165 29.61 63.03 34.58
N GLU A 166 30.91 62.92 34.84
CA GLU A 166 31.94 63.52 33.99
C GLU A 166 32.08 62.76 32.65
N GLY A 167 32.33 63.47 31.55
CA GLY A 167 32.57 62.87 30.22
C GLY A 167 31.40 62.84 29.25
N GLY A 168 30.30 63.55 29.52
CA GLY A 168 29.23 63.84 28.53
C GLY A 168 28.39 62.65 28.05
N GLY A 169 28.65 61.44 28.58
CA GLY A 169 27.85 60.25 28.32
C GLY A 169 27.98 59.65 26.92
N THR A 170 28.98 59.99 26.10
CA THR A 170 29.10 59.45 24.73
C THR A 170 29.26 57.93 24.69
N HIS A 171 29.93 57.34 25.69
CA HIS A 171 30.08 55.88 25.86
C HIS A 171 28.75 55.14 26.09
N THR A 172 27.66 55.87 26.32
CA THR A 172 26.32 55.31 26.54
C THR A 172 25.53 55.14 25.24
N ILE A 173 25.98 55.77 24.16
CA ILE A 173 25.37 55.72 22.83
C ILE A 173 25.75 54.40 22.17
N ARG A 174 24.74 53.61 21.77
CA ARG A 174 24.97 52.31 21.12
C ARG A 174 25.31 52.49 19.65
N ASP A 175 26.25 51.70 19.18
CA ASP A 175 26.45 51.44 17.75
C ASP A 175 25.44 50.37 17.29
N LEU A 176 24.23 50.80 16.93
CA LEU A 176 23.17 49.88 16.50
C LEU A 176 23.42 49.36 15.09
N LYS A 177 23.51 48.04 14.97
CA LYS A 177 23.75 47.36 13.70
C LYS A 177 22.46 46.72 13.20
N TYR A 178 21.86 47.31 12.17
CA TYR A 178 20.58 46.85 11.62
C TYR A 178 20.70 45.77 10.52
N THR A 179 21.92 45.49 10.05
CA THR A 179 22.19 44.57 8.96
C THR A 179 23.46 43.78 9.27
N LEU A 180 23.41 42.48 8.99
CA LEU A 180 24.56 41.59 9.07
C LEU A 180 25.20 41.49 7.69
N GLU A 181 26.50 41.76 7.59
CA GLU A 181 27.22 41.63 6.32
C GLU A 181 27.21 40.19 5.80
N ASN A 182 27.54 39.24 6.67
CA ASN A 182 27.50 37.82 6.36
C ASN A 182 26.73 37.06 7.47
N PRO A 183 25.39 36.97 7.35
CA PRO A 183 24.55 36.31 8.35
C PRO A 183 24.97 34.86 8.65
N ARG A 184 25.41 34.12 7.62
CA ARG A 184 25.82 32.72 7.78
C ARG A 184 27.09 32.60 8.60
N ASN A 185 28.14 33.33 8.22
CA ASN A 185 29.39 33.34 9.00
C ASN A 185 29.17 33.84 10.44
N PHE A 186 28.32 34.86 10.61
CA PHE A 186 27.96 35.35 11.94
C PHE A 186 27.35 34.25 12.81
N VAL A 187 26.31 33.55 12.32
CA VAL A 187 25.67 32.44 13.06
C VAL A 187 26.65 31.29 13.32
N ASP A 188 27.41 30.86 12.31
CA ASP A 188 28.35 29.75 12.43
C ASP A 188 29.45 30.03 13.46
N SER A 189 29.96 31.27 13.51
CA SER A 189 31.01 31.70 14.45
C SER A 189 30.59 31.63 15.92
N LEU A 190 29.29 31.61 16.20
CA LEU A 190 28.73 31.58 17.54
C LEU A 190 28.55 30.14 18.07
N HIS A 191 28.80 29.12 17.24
CA HIS A 191 28.82 27.71 17.62
C HIS A 191 27.58 27.26 18.43
N GLN A 192 26.40 27.79 18.06
CA GLN A 192 25.12 27.52 18.73
C GLN A 192 25.15 27.76 20.25
N LYS A 193 26.04 28.64 20.74
CA LYS A 193 26.06 29.03 22.15
C LYS A 193 24.92 30.03 22.43
N PRO A 194 24.25 29.94 23.59
CA PRO A 194 23.23 30.91 23.97
C PRO A 194 23.81 32.32 24.10
N ILE A 195 23.15 33.31 23.47
CA ILE A 195 23.57 34.72 23.48
C ILE A 195 22.51 35.55 24.20
N ASN A 196 22.95 36.42 25.10
CA ASN A 196 22.05 37.34 25.79
C ASN A 196 21.42 38.32 24.78
N ALA A 197 20.12 38.50 24.84
CA ALA A 197 19.40 39.39 23.97
C ALA A 197 18.18 40.01 24.67
N ILE A 198 17.67 41.09 24.09
CA ILE A 198 16.43 41.73 24.50
C ILE A 198 15.44 41.64 23.35
N ILE A 199 14.24 41.12 23.60
CA ILE A 199 13.18 41.08 22.57
C ILE A 199 12.59 42.48 22.41
N GLU A 200 12.86 43.13 21.30
CA GLU A 200 12.46 44.52 21.04
C GLU A 200 11.04 44.63 20.48
N HIS A 201 10.65 43.68 19.63
CA HIS A 201 9.36 43.67 18.97
C HIS A 201 8.90 42.25 18.66
N VAL A 202 7.60 42.01 18.69
CA VAL A 202 6.99 40.74 18.28
C VAL A 202 6.14 41.02 17.04
N ARG A 203 6.54 40.45 15.90
CA ARG A 203 5.79 40.62 14.65
C ARG A 203 4.53 39.76 14.68
N ASP A 204 4.72 38.48 14.96
CA ASP A 204 3.70 37.45 15.14
C ASP A 204 4.17 36.48 16.23
N GLY A 205 3.40 35.41 16.50
CA GLY A 205 3.73 34.47 17.57
C GLY A 205 5.13 33.83 17.47
N SER A 206 5.67 33.66 16.26
CA SER A 206 6.92 32.94 15.98
C SER A 206 8.04 33.80 15.41
N VAL A 207 7.80 35.09 15.14
CA VAL A 207 8.81 36.01 14.58
C VAL A 207 8.96 37.24 15.46
N VAL A 208 10.19 37.48 15.92
CA VAL A 208 10.54 38.60 16.80
C VAL A 208 11.71 39.41 16.25
N ARG A 209 11.85 40.65 16.72
CA ARG A 209 13.09 41.43 16.59
C ARG A 209 13.83 41.36 17.92
N ALA A 210 15.10 41.00 17.88
CA ALA A 210 15.93 40.86 19.06
C ALA A 210 17.17 41.76 18.94
N LEU A 211 17.52 42.43 20.04
CA LEU A 211 18.77 43.14 20.20
C LEU A 211 19.79 42.19 20.85
N LEU A 212 20.76 41.73 20.07
CA LEU A 212 21.81 40.83 20.55
C LEU A 212 22.87 41.62 21.33
N LEU A 213 23.28 41.10 22.47
CA LEU A 213 24.31 41.67 23.34
C LEU A 213 25.62 40.87 23.22
N PRO A 214 26.79 41.52 23.40
CA PRO A 214 26.98 42.93 23.77
C PRO A 214 27.00 43.90 22.59
N ASP A 215 27.09 43.41 21.34
CA ASP A 215 27.46 44.24 20.18
C ASP A 215 26.30 44.99 19.51
N TYR A 216 25.10 44.95 20.10
CA TYR A 216 23.91 45.69 19.70
C TYR A 216 23.44 45.44 18.25
N TYR A 217 23.50 44.20 17.79
CA TYR A 217 22.87 43.79 16.53
C TYR A 217 21.35 43.68 16.70
N LEU A 218 20.59 44.44 15.90
CA LEU A 218 19.14 44.35 15.87
C LEU A 218 18.69 43.43 14.72
N VAL A 219 18.44 42.17 15.05
CA VAL A 219 18.17 41.08 14.09
C VAL A 219 16.70 40.65 14.12
N THR A 220 16.26 39.99 13.04
CA THR A 220 14.98 39.27 13.03
C THR A 220 15.23 37.82 13.36
N VAL A 221 14.58 37.30 14.39
CA VAL A 221 14.63 35.89 14.79
C VAL A 221 13.29 35.25 14.52
N MET A 222 13.30 34.16 13.76
CA MET A 222 12.17 33.26 13.55
C MET A 222 12.43 31.99 14.37
N LEU A 223 11.42 31.56 15.12
CA LEU A 223 11.51 30.32 15.89
C LEU A 223 11.69 29.13 14.94
N SER A 224 12.74 28.36 15.14
CA SER A 224 13.01 27.16 14.37
C SER A 224 12.05 26.03 14.74
N GLY A 225 11.78 25.14 13.77
CA GLY A 225 10.91 23.99 13.93
C GLY A 225 9.41 24.30 13.98
N VAL A 226 8.99 25.56 14.07
CA VAL A 226 7.56 25.93 14.20
C VAL A 226 7.11 27.06 13.27
N LYS A 227 5.79 27.19 13.11
CA LYS A 227 5.16 28.34 12.45
C LYS A 227 3.86 28.70 13.17
N CYS A 228 3.70 29.99 13.50
CA CYS A 228 2.44 30.54 13.96
C CYS A 228 1.59 31.07 12.79
N PRO A 229 0.26 31.19 12.97
CA PRO A 229 -0.58 32.00 12.09
C PRO A 229 -0.03 33.43 11.99
N THR A 230 -0.03 33.97 10.77
CA THR A 230 0.57 35.28 10.45
C THR A 230 -0.49 36.32 10.08
N PHE A 231 -0.06 37.56 9.94
CA PHE A 231 -0.83 38.63 9.33
C PHE A 231 -0.53 38.64 7.82
N LYS A 232 -1.55 38.47 6.99
CA LYS A 232 -1.44 38.59 5.52
C LYS A 232 -1.48 40.06 5.17
N ARG A 233 -0.55 40.49 4.31
CA ARG A 233 -0.48 41.88 3.86
C ARG A 233 -1.05 41.98 2.45
N GLU A 234 -2.12 42.73 2.31
CA GLU A 234 -2.78 43.00 1.03
C GLU A 234 -1.99 44.03 0.22
N ALA A 235 -2.30 44.14 -1.08
CA ALA A 235 -1.59 45.03 -2.00
C ALA A 235 -1.71 46.53 -1.65
N ASP A 236 -2.78 46.91 -0.94
CA ASP A 236 -3.01 48.27 -0.42
C ASP A 236 -2.25 48.57 0.89
N GLY A 237 -1.53 47.57 1.41
CA GLY A 237 -0.76 47.67 2.65
C GLY A 237 -1.55 47.34 3.92
N THR A 238 -2.84 47.00 3.83
CA THR A 238 -3.64 46.53 4.97
C THR A 238 -3.22 45.12 5.41
N GLU A 239 -3.27 44.86 6.72
CA GLU A 239 -2.91 43.56 7.30
C GLU A 239 -4.15 42.84 7.83
N THR A 240 -4.43 41.65 7.31
CA THR A 240 -5.53 40.77 7.74
C THR A 240 -4.96 39.60 8.57
N PRO A 241 -5.40 39.40 9.83
CA PRO A 241 -4.90 38.31 10.65
C PRO A 241 -5.46 36.95 10.20
N GLU A 242 -4.59 35.94 10.09
CA GLU A 242 -5.04 34.55 10.04
C GLU A 242 -5.74 34.17 11.38
N PRO A 243 -6.60 33.14 11.39
CA PRO A 243 -7.21 32.65 12.61
C PRO A 243 -6.17 32.39 13.71
N PHE A 244 -6.40 32.93 14.90
CA PHE A 244 -5.51 32.86 16.06
C PHE A 244 -4.17 33.63 15.96
N ALA A 245 -3.93 34.42 14.90
CA ALA A 245 -2.67 35.17 14.73
C ALA A 245 -2.48 36.25 15.81
N ALA A 246 -3.54 37.00 16.13
CA ALA A 246 -3.50 38.06 17.15
C ALA A 246 -3.27 37.49 18.55
N GLU A 247 -3.89 36.35 18.86
CA GLU A 247 -3.77 35.66 20.13
C GLU A 247 -2.38 35.01 20.27
N ALA A 248 -1.84 34.42 19.20
CA ALA A 248 -0.48 33.89 19.18
C ALA A 248 0.56 35.00 19.36
N LYS A 249 0.40 36.14 18.69
CA LYS A 249 1.22 37.33 18.89
C LYS A 249 1.17 37.80 20.34
N PHE A 250 -0.04 37.96 20.90
CA PHE A 250 -0.23 38.36 22.28
C PHE A 250 0.39 37.36 23.28
N PHE A 251 0.30 36.06 22.99
CA PHE A 251 0.89 35.01 23.80
C PHE A 251 2.41 35.19 23.96
N THR A 252 3.09 35.48 22.85
CA THR A 252 4.53 35.79 22.83
C THR A 252 4.84 37.16 23.43
N GLU A 253 4.08 38.21 23.10
CA GLU A 253 4.28 39.56 23.65
C GLU A 253 4.18 39.59 25.18
N SER A 254 3.13 39.00 25.73
CA SER A 254 2.87 39.01 27.17
C SER A 254 3.95 38.29 27.99
N ARG A 255 4.78 37.46 27.35
CA ARG A 255 5.85 36.68 27.97
C ARG A 255 7.24 37.24 27.70
N LEU A 256 7.52 37.66 26.46
CA LEU A 256 8.89 37.94 26.03
C LEU A 256 9.16 39.39 25.66
N LEU A 257 8.15 40.20 25.32
CA LEU A 257 8.38 41.57 24.85
C LEU A 257 9.20 42.38 25.87
N GLN A 258 10.36 42.88 25.48
CA GLN A 258 11.32 43.61 26.33
C GLN A 258 11.81 42.85 27.58
N ARG A 259 11.78 41.52 27.55
CA ARG A 259 12.44 40.68 28.56
C ARG A 259 13.86 40.35 28.12
N ASP A 260 14.73 40.14 29.10
CA ASP A 260 16.04 39.55 28.90
C ASP A 260 15.86 38.06 28.60
N VAL A 261 16.46 37.61 27.50
CA VAL A 261 16.40 36.22 27.05
C VAL A 261 17.79 35.77 26.64
N GLN A 262 17.95 34.46 26.48
CA GLN A 262 19.06 33.90 25.73
C GLN A 262 18.55 33.35 24.41
N ILE A 263 19.26 33.58 23.31
CA ILE A 263 18.89 33.05 22.00
C ILE A 263 20.01 32.16 21.50
N ILE A 264 19.66 30.94 21.09
CA ILE A 264 20.54 30.05 20.34
C ILE A 264 20.30 30.34 18.86
N LEU A 265 21.32 30.82 18.15
CA LEU A 265 21.26 31.04 16.71
C LEU A 265 21.67 29.75 16.00
N GLU A 266 20.74 29.13 15.29
CA GLU A 266 20.91 27.77 14.76
C GLU A 266 21.19 27.78 13.26
N SER A 267 20.55 28.69 12.53
CA SER A 267 20.75 28.85 11.09
C SER A 267 20.28 30.25 10.64
N CYS A 268 20.35 30.53 9.34
CA CYS A 268 19.84 31.77 8.78
C CYS A 268 19.34 31.61 7.34
N HIS A 269 18.38 32.44 6.97
CA HIS A 269 17.95 32.66 5.60
C HIS A 269 17.92 34.17 5.33
N ASN A 270 18.84 34.66 4.49
CA ASN A 270 19.10 36.09 4.29
C ASN A 270 19.36 36.77 5.65
N GLN A 271 18.69 37.89 5.95
CA GLN A 271 18.81 38.61 7.23
C GLN A 271 17.94 38.03 8.36
N VAL A 272 17.21 36.94 8.11
CA VAL A 272 16.38 36.28 9.13
C VAL A 272 17.17 35.13 9.74
N ILE A 273 17.28 35.14 11.06
CA ILE A 273 17.95 34.10 11.83
C ILE A 273 16.91 33.08 12.30
N LEU A 274 17.21 31.81 12.11
CA LEU A 274 16.45 30.72 12.73
C LEU A 274 17.08 30.42 14.08
N GLY A 275 16.28 30.41 15.15
CA GLY A 275 16.83 30.17 16.47
C GLY A 275 15.79 29.86 17.53
N THR A 276 16.31 29.46 18.70
CA THR A 276 15.50 29.11 19.87
C THR A 276 15.65 30.18 20.94
N ILE A 277 14.53 30.70 21.46
CA ILE A 277 14.52 31.70 22.53
C ILE A 277 14.31 30.99 23.87
N LEU A 278 15.30 31.13 24.75
CA LEU A 278 15.33 30.60 26.10
C LEU A 278 15.01 31.69 27.12
N HIS A 279 14.06 31.40 27.99
CA HIS A 279 13.69 32.25 29.12
C HIS A 279 13.53 31.35 30.37
N PRO A 280 13.85 31.83 31.59
CA PRO A 280 13.75 31.00 32.80
C PRO A 280 12.37 30.35 33.03
N ASN A 281 11.31 30.99 32.55
CA ASN A 281 9.94 30.47 32.66
C ASN A 281 9.56 29.43 31.58
N GLY A 282 10.48 29.05 30.71
CA GLY A 282 10.29 28.00 29.70
C GLY A 282 10.61 28.41 28.27
N ASN A 283 10.63 27.40 27.40
CA ASN A 283 10.89 27.54 25.97
C ASN A 283 9.60 27.97 25.22
N ILE A 284 9.63 29.16 24.63
CA ILE A 284 8.44 29.72 23.97
C ILE A 284 7.96 28.87 22.79
N THR A 285 8.89 28.23 22.08
CA THR A 285 8.60 27.38 20.92
C THR A 285 7.72 26.20 21.33
N GLU A 286 8.07 25.51 22.41
CA GLU A 286 7.28 24.41 22.98
C GLU A 286 5.93 24.88 23.51
N LEU A 287 5.88 26.03 24.18
CA LEU A 287 4.65 26.59 24.76
C LEU A 287 3.63 26.97 23.67
N LEU A 288 4.08 27.57 22.57
CA LEU A 288 3.23 27.92 21.44
C LEU A 288 2.60 26.68 20.79
N LEU A 289 3.37 25.60 20.62
CA LEU A 289 2.86 24.32 20.11
C LEU A 289 1.88 23.69 21.08
N LYS A 290 2.25 23.58 22.36
CA LYS A 290 1.44 22.94 23.41
C LYS A 290 0.09 23.61 23.56
N GLU A 291 0.06 24.94 23.44
CA GLU A 291 -1.17 25.72 23.46
C GLU A 291 -1.87 25.78 22.10
N GLY A 292 -1.37 25.16 21.03
CA GLY A 292 -2.03 25.16 19.72
C GLY A 292 -2.04 26.53 19.02
N PHE A 293 -1.09 27.40 19.35
CA PHE A 293 -0.82 28.65 18.62
C PHE A 293 0.20 28.49 17.49
N ALA A 294 0.88 27.35 17.44
CA ALA A 294 1.82 27.01 16.40
C ALA A 294 1.63 25.57 15.94
N ARG A 295 2.21 25.27 14.79
CA ARG A 295 2.40 23.93 14.25
C ARG A 295 3.87 23.69 13.93
N CYS A 296 4.30 22.44 13.93
CA CYS A 296 5.63 22.04 13.54
C CYS A 296 5.84 22.23 12.03
N VAL A 297 7.06 22.59 11.62
CA VAL A 297 7.44 22.70 10.20
C VAL A 297 8.70 21.90 9.90
N ASP A 298 8.61 21.02 8.91
CA ASP A 298 9.65 20.02 8.64
C ASP A 298 10.96 20.64 8.11
N TRP A 299 10.87 21.69 7.29
CA TRP A 299 12.03 22.29 6.62
C TRP A 299 13.03 22.97 7.58
N SER A 300 12.58 23.40 8.76
CA SER A 300 13.44 23.95 9.81
C SER A 300 13.51 23.09 11.08
N MET A 301 12.88 21.91 11.08
CA MET A 301 12.93 20.99 12.22
C MET A 301 14.36 20.47 12.46
N ALA A 302 15.10 20.19 11.39
CA ALA A 302 16.45 19.65 11.48
C ALA A 302 17.49 20.62 12.07
N VAL A 303 17.23 21.93 12.07
CA VAL A 303 18.12 22.93 12.67
C VAL A 303 17.82 23.18 14.14
N TYR A 304 16.66 22.75 14.65
CA TYR A 304 16.29 22.89 16.05
C TYR A 304 17.15 22.02 16.96
N THR A 305 17.81 22.63 17.94
CA THR A 305 18.86 21.99 18.76
C THR A 305 18.38 21.46 20.11
N GLN A 306 17.14 21.77 20.53
CA GLN A 306 16.65 21.44 21.89
C GLN A 306 15.83 20.14 21.99
N GLY A 307 15.81 19.35 20.91
CA GLY A 307 15.10 18.06 20.81
C GLY A 307 13.78 18.18 20.04
N ALA A 308 13.78 17.76 18.76
CA ALA A 308 12.62 17.83 17.89
C ALA A 308 11.43 17.02 18.43
N GLU A 309 11.70 15.92 19.14
CA GLU A 309 10.71 15.08 19.80
C GLU A 309 9.84 15.85 20.80
N LYS A 310 10.39 16.87 21.48
CA LYS A 310 9.63 17.73 22.40
C LYS A 310 8.61 18.59 21.67
N LEU A 311 9.00 19.15 20.51
CA LEU A 311 8.11 19.93 19.66
C LEU A 311 6.96 19.07 19.13
N ARG A 312 7.27 17.88 18.62
CA ARG A 312 6.25 16.92 18.15
C ARG A 312 5.32 16.48 19.26
N ALA A 313 5.83 16.23 20.47
CA ALA A 313 5.01 15.89 21.64
C ALA A 313 4.07 17.03 22.04
N ALA A 314 4.57 18.28 22.02
CA ALA A 314 3.77 19.47 22.30
C ALA A 314 2.63 19.67 21.28
N GLU A 315 2.93 19.54 19.99
CA GLU A 315 1.93 19.61 18.92
C GLU A 315 0.90 18.49 19.03
N ARG A 316 1.35 17.24 19.28
CA ARG A 316 0.45 16.09 19.48
C ARG A 316 -0.54 16.33 20.61
N SER A 317 -0.05 16.81 21.75
CA SER A 317 -0.91 17.17 22.89
C SER A 317 -1.94 18.24 22.53
N ALA A 318 -1.59 19.22 21.68
CA ALA A 318 -2.52 20.24 21.22
C ALA A 318 -3.57 19.69 20.24
N LYS A 319 -3.17 18.78 19.33
CA LYS A 319 -4.07 18.06 18.42
C LYS A 319 -5.07 17.19 19.18
N GLU A 320 -4.61 16.40 20.16
CA GLU A 320 -5.45 15.52 20.98
C GLU A 320 -6.49 16.32 21.78
N ARG A 321 -6.11 17.50 22.31
CA ARG A 321 -7.03 18.40 23.03
C ARG A 321 -7.87 19.29 22.12
N LYS A 322 -7.66 19.24 20.79
CA LYS A 322 -8.33 20.09 19.79
C LYS A 322 -8.32 21.58 20.13
N VAL A 323 -7.15 22.11 20.52
CA VAL A 323 -7.03 23.52 20.94
C VAL A 323 -6.67 24.46 19.77
N ARG A 324 -7.35 25.61 19.70
CA ARG A 324 -7.12 26.72 18.75
C ARG A 324 -7.00 26.27 17.30
N ILE A 325 -5.79 26.29 16.70
CA ILE A 325 -5.61 25.93 15.28
C ILE A 325 -6.01 24.47 15.00
N TRP A 326 -6.11 23.64 16.05
CA TRP A 326 -6.52 22.23 15.98
C TRP A 326 -7.98 22.00 16.38
N LYS A 327 -8.82 23.04 16.54
CA LYS A 327 -10.23 22.90 16.96
C LYS A 327 -11.03 21.95 16.05
N ASP A 328 -10.73 21.98 14.75
CA ASP A 328 -11.39 21.18 13.72
C ASP A 328 -10.53 19.98 13.29
N TYR A 329 -9.50 19.62 14.07
CA TYR A 329 -8.61 18.52 13.74
C TYR A 329 -9.34 17.17 13.79
N VAL A 330 -9.21 16.41 12.70
CA VAL A 330 -9.66 15.02 12.59
C VAL A 330 -8.44 14.16 12.32
N ALA A 331 -8.15 13.23 13.22
CA ALA A 331 -7.02 12.33 13.04
C ALA A 331 -7.25 11.43 11.80
N PRO A 332 -6.22 11.13 11.00
CA PRO A 332 -6.34 10.25 9.83
C PRO A 332 -6.86 8.85 10.17
N THR A 333 -6.73 8.43 11.43
CA THR A 333 -7.20 7.14 11.95
C THR A 333 -8.43 7.26 12.86
N ALA A 334 -9.13 8.41 12.87
CA ALA A 334 -10.22 8.66 13.83
C ALA A 334 -11.37 7.65 13.71
N ASN A 335 -11.59 7.12 12.51
CA ASN A 335 -12.67 6.16 12.23
C ASN A 335 -12.23 4.69 12.34
N LEU A 336 -10.99 4.42 12.77
CA LEU A 336 -10.47 3.06 12.92
C LEU A 336 -10.61 2.58 14.37
N ASP A 337 -11.15 1.37 14.54
CA ASP A 337 -11.14 0.69 15.83
C ASP A 337 -9.70 0.44 16.31
N GLN A 338 -9.51 0.34 17.63
CA GLN A 338 -8.18 0.13 18.22
C GLN A 338 -7.49 -1.14 17.70
N LYS A 339 -8.26 -2.23 17.52
CA LYS A 339 -7.79 -3.51 16.95
C LYS A 339 -7.27 -3.38 15.52
N ASP A 340 -7.82 -2.44 14.74
CA ASP A 340 -7.47 -2.21 13.35
C ASP A 340 -6.35 -1.16 13.21
N ARG A 341 -6.18 -0.32 14.23
CA ARG A 341 -5.11 0.66 14.32
C ARG A 341 -3.78 0.03 14.70
N GLN A 342 -3.76 -0.93 15.63
CA GLN A 342 -2.55 -1.61 16.06
C GLN A 342 -2.78 -3.11 16.17
N PHE A 343 -1.94 -3.90 15.49
CA PHE A 343 -2.05 -5.36 15.52
C PHE A 343 -0.70 -6.03 15.31
N VAL A 344 -0.61 -7.29 15.75
CA VAL A 344 0.51 -8.18 15.47
C VAL A 344 0.07 -9.18 14.41
N ALA A 345 0.88 -9.35 13.37
CA ALA A 345 0.56 -10.22 12.24
C ALA A 345 1.80 -10.97 11.74
N LYS A 346 1.59 -12.15 11.15
CA LYS A 346 2.67 -12.92 10.50
C LYS A 346 2.82 -12.46 9.05
N VAL A 347 4.04 -12.12 8.62
CA VAL A 347 4.30 -11.73 7.22
C VAL A 347 4.27 -12.96 6.33
N MET A 348 3.37 -12.96 5.34
CA MET A 348 3.12 -14.07 4.42
C MET A 348 3.71 -13.83 3.03
N GLN A 349 3.82 -12.57 2.62
CA GLN A 349 4.43 -12.19 1.35
C GLN A 349 4.99 -10.78 1.43
N VAL A 350 6.16 -10.56 0.85
CA VAL A 350 6.70 -9.24 0.52
C VAL A 350 6.32 -8.90 -0.91
N VAL A 351 5.60 -7.79 -1.09
CA VAL A 351 5.16 -7.31 -2.40
C VAL A 351 6.07 -6.15 -2.80
N ASN A 352 6.99 -6.42 -3.73
CA ASN A 352 8.03 -5.46 -4.15
C ASN A 352 8.85 -4.94 -2.95
N ALA A 353 8.81 -3.63 -2.69
CA ALA A 353 9.67 -2.98 -1.71
C ALA A 353 8.91 -2.08 -0.71
N ASP A 354 7.60 -1.94 -0.84
CA ASP A 354 6.78 -1.03 -0.01
C ASP A 354 5.49 -1.67 0.51
N ALA A 355 5.20 -2.94 0.22
CA ALA A 355 3.99 -3.61 0.66
C ALA A 355 4.25 -5.02 1.22
N LEU A 356 3.43 -5.43 2.17
CA LEU A 356 3.47 -6.73 2.83
C LEU A 356 2.05 -7.31 2.88
N VAL A 357 1.90 -8.59 2.55
CA VAL A 357 0.71 -9.36 2.89
C VAL A 357 0.95 -10.02 4.24
N VAL A 358 0.06 -9.78 5.18
CA VAL A 358 0.16 -10.29 6.55
C VAL A 358 -1.08 -11.10 6.92
N LYS A 359 -0.89 -12.16 7.72
CA LYS A 359 -1.96 -12.97 8.31
C LYS A 359 -2.16 -12.55 9.76
N LEU A 360 -3.35 -12.07 10.07
CA LEU A 360 -3.79 -11.70 11.41
C LEU A 360 -4.02 -12.95 12.27
N ASN A 361 -4.08 -12.77 13.59
CA ASN A 361 -4.41 -13.87 14.50
C ASN A 361 -5.82 -14.45 14.26
N SER A 362 -6.73 -13.68 13.64
CA SER A 362 -8.05 -14.14 13.20
C SER A 362 -7.98 -15.12 12.02
N GLY A 363 -6.83 -15.26 11.36
CA GLY A 363 -6.66 -16.00 10.11
C GLY A 363 -6.85 -15.17 8.85
N GLU A 364 -7.34 -13.93 8.98
CA GLU A 364 -7.56 -13.00 7.86
C GLU A 364 -6.24 -12.49 7.26
N TYR A 365 -6.24 -12.31 5.94
CA TYR A 365 -5.12 -11.76 5.18
C TYR A 365 -5.35 -10.27 4.88
N LYS A 366 -4.34 -9.45 5.18
CA LYS A 366 -4.38 -8.00 4.92
C LYS A 366 -3.13 -7.54 4.18
N THR A 367 -3.30 -6.65 3.20
CA THR A 367 -2.16 -5.98 2.56
C THR A 367 -1.90 -4.65 3.24
N ILE A 368 -0.69 -4.48 3.78
CA ILE A 368 -0.25 -3.23 4.42
C ILE A 368 0.91 -2.63 3.60
N HIS A 369 0.91 -1.30 3.49
CA HIS A 369 1.99 -0.55 2.86
C HIS A 369 2.82 0.17 3.91
N LEU A 370 4.13 0.28 3.69
CA LEU A 370 5.01 1.03 4.58
C LEU A 370 4.73 2.53 4.45
N SER A 371 4.38 3.17 5.56
CA SER A 371 3.96 4.58 5.57
C SER A 371 5.10 5.53 5.21
N SER A 372 4.76 6.60 4.48
CA SER A 372 5.67 7.71 4.12
C SER A 372 6.96 7.36 3.37
N ILE A 373 7.06 6.17 2.79
CA ILE A 373 8.15 5.81 1.88
C ILE A 373 7.64 5.46 0.49
N ARG A 374 8.53 5.51 -0.49
CA ARG A 374 8.30 5.08 -1.86
C ARG A 374 9.33 4.01 -2.22
N ALA A 375 8.85 2.88 -2.74
CA ALA A 375 9.70 1.88 -3.37
C ALA A 375 10.50 2.49 -4.55
N PRO A 376 11.65 1.91 -4.92
CA PRO A 376 12.37 2.29 -6.13
C PRO A 376 11.46 2.29 -7.37
N ARG A 377 11.64 3.25 -8.28
CA ARG A 377 10.88 3.38 -9.54
C ARG A 377 11.80 3.90 -10.64
N ASN A 378 11.53 3.52 -11.89
CA ASN A 378 12.13 4.18 -13.06
C ASN A 378 11.33 5.44 -13.38
N GLU A 379 11.78 6.60 -12.86
CA GLU A 379 11.23 7.90 -13.25
C GLU A 379 11.88 8.31 -14.60
N GLY A 380 11.11 8.30 -15.70
CA GLY A 380 11.56 8.79 -17.02
C GLY A 380 11.14 7.99 -18.25
N GLU A 381 10.77 6.70 -18.11
CA GLU A 381 10.47 5.80 -19.24
C GLU A 381 8.99 5.37 -19.35
N GLU A 382 8.06 6.09 -18.71
CA GLU A 382 6.65 5.72 -18.76
C GLU A 382 6.00 5.84 -20.15
N LYS A 383 6.65 6.53 -21.10
CA LYS A 383 6.10 6.77 -22.44
C LYS A 383 6.24 5.61 -23.44
N ASN A 384 6.98 4.54 -23.12
CA ASN A 384 7.19 3.40 -24.03
C ASN A 384 6.75 2.03 -23.47
N LYS A 385 6.06 2.01 -22.32
CA LYS A 385 5.71 0.79 -21.56
C LYS A 385 4.89 -0.25 -22.35
N ASP A 386 4.12 0.17 -23.35
CA ASP A 386 3.23 -0.75 -24.08
C ASP A 386 3.90 -1.55 -25.21
N LYS A 387 5.21 -1.35 -25.47
CA LYS A 387 5.88 -2.01 -26.62
C LYS A 387 6.88 -3.10 -26.28
N ASP A 388 7.36 -3.24 -25.05
CA ASP A 388 8.37 -4.25 -24.72
C ASP A 388 7.87 -5.26 -23.67
N LYS A 389 7.39 -6.42 -24.14
CA LYS A 389 6.87 -7.54 -23.32
C LYS A 389 7.93 -8.15 -22.37
N ARG A 390 9.15 -7.60 -22.32
CA ARG A 390 10.31 -8.13 -21.60
C ARG A 390 10.57 -7.47 -20.24
N PHE A 391 9.91 -6.36 -19.92
CA PHE A 391 10.13 -5.62 -18.67
C PHE A 391 9.60 -6.39 -17.45
N ARG A 392 10.47 -6.57 -16.45
CA ARG A 392 10.21 -7.27 -15.19
C ARG A 392 10.58 -6.35 -14.01
N PRO A 393 9.60 -5.72 -13.35
CA PRO A 393 9.85 -4.71 -12.32
C PRO A 393 10.84 -5.12 -11.22
N LEU A 394 10.80 -6.38 -10.78
CA LEU A 394 11.68 -6.87 -9.72
C LEU A 394 13.17 -6.83 -10.09
N TYR A 395 13.52 -7.06 -11.35
CA TYR A 395 14.91 -7.20 -11.81
C TYR A 395 15.40 -5.97 -12.58
N ASP A 396 14.49 -5.25 -13.24
CA ASP A 396 14.84 -4.16 -14.16
C ASP A 396 14.75 -2.77 -13.50
N ILE A 397 14.05 -2.64 -12.37
CA ILE A 397 14.06 -1.39 -11.60
C ILE A 397 15.30 -1.37 -10.70
N PRO A 398 16.16 -0.33 -10.80
CA PRO A 398 17.32 -0.13 -9.94
C PRO A 398 17.00 -0.33 -8.47
N TYR A 399 17.79 -1.15 -7.78
CA TYR A 399 17.68 -1.43 -6.35
C TYR A 399 16.38 -2.11 -5.88
N MET A 400 15.46 -2.48 -6.79
CA MET A 400 14.20 -3.15 -6.43
C MET A 400 14.45 -4.56 -5.90
N PHE A 401 15.33 -5.32 -6.57
CA PHE A 401 15.70 -6.66 -6.14
C PHE A 401 16.31 -6.65 -4.73
N GLU A 402 17.23 -5.73 -4.47
CA GLU A 402 17.89 -5.56 -3.17
C GLU A 402 16.92 -5.12 -2.08
N ALA A 403 15.98 -4.23 -2.40
CA ALA A 403 14.94 -3.79 -1.49
C ALA A 403 14.00 -4.95 -1.11
N ARG A 404 13.55 -5.73 -2.11
CA ARG A 404 12.70 -6.91 -1.88
C ARG A 404 13.45 -7.96 -1.07
N GLU A 405 14.69 -8.29 -1.43
CA GLU A 405 15.49 -9.30 -0.73
C GLU A 405 15.79 -8.90 0.71
N PHE A 406 16.06 -7.61 0.95
CA PHE A 406 16.22 -7.09 2.32
C PHE A 406 14.96 -7.34 3.16
N LEU A 407 13.78 -6.99 2.64
CA LEU A 407 12.51 -7.23 3.33
C LEU A 407 12.24 -8.72 3.50
N ARG A 408 12.40 -9.52 2.45
CA ARG A 408 12.15 -10.97 2.46
C ARG A 408 12.96 -11.66 3.54
N LYS A 409 14.30 -11.52 3.50
CA LYS A 409 15.20 -12.14 4.49
C LYS A 409 14.92 -11.66 5.91
N LYS A 410 14.51 -10.40 6.08
CA LYS A 410 14.24 -9.85 7.40
C LYS A 410 12.88 -10.26 7.96
N LEU A 411 11.85 -10.40 7.12
CA LEU A 411 10.44 -10.43 7.55
C LEU A 411 9.68 -11.71 7.22
N ILE A 412 9.99 -12.44 6.14
CA ILE A 412 9.14 -13.53 5.66
C ILE A 412 8.93 -14.58 6.76
N GLY A 413 7.68 -14.96 7.00
CA GLY A 413 7.30 -15.91 8.05
C GLY A 413 7.37 -15.40 9.50
N LYS A 414 7.86 -14.17 9.74
CA LYS A 414 8.00 -13.61 11.10
C LYS A 414 6.77 -12.80 11.52
N LYS A 415 6.57 -12.70 12.83
CA LYS A 415 5.56 -11.82 13.42
C LYS A 415 6.10 -10.38 13.50
N VAL A 416 5.32 -9.43 13.03
CA VAL A 416 5.61 -7.99 13.06
C VAL A 416 4.51 -7.25 13.80
N SER A 417 4.85 -6.12 14.43
CA SER A 417 3.87 -5.18 14.97
C SER A 417 3.63 -4.09 13.92
N ALA A 418 2.36 -3.89 13.55
CA ALA A 418 1.94 -2.87 12.61
C ALA A 418 1.07 -1.83 13.33
N THR A 419 1.38 -0.56 13.13
CA THR A 419 0.57 0.59 13.56
C THR A 419 0.12 1.35 12.31
N VAL A 420 -1.19 1.35 12.02
CA VAL A 420 -1.77 2.09 10.89
C VAL A 420 -1.64 3.59 11.18
N ASP A 421 -0.99 4.30 10.26
CA ASP A 421 -0.78 5.74 10.35
C ASP A 421 -1.88 6.51 9.60
N TYR A 422 -2.27 6.01 8.43
CA TYR A 422 -3.34 6.58 7.61
C TYR A 422 -3.82 5.58 6.55
N ILE A 423 -5.03 5.78 6.04
CA ILE A 423 -5.57 5.05 4.89
C ILE A 423 -5.68 6.03 3.73
N ARG A 424 -5.04 5.70 2.62
CA ARG A 424 -5.21 6.45 1.37
C ARG A 424 -6.41 5.84 0.64
N ALA A 425 -7.47 6.61 0.51
CA ALA A 425 -8.68 6.20 -0.19
C ALA A 425 -8.38 5.78 -1.64
N ALA A 426 -9.19 4.87 -2.17
CA ALA A 426 -9.12 4.51 -3.57
C ALA A 426 -9.46 5.73 -4.45
N THR A 427 -8.65 6.01 -5.47
CA THR A 427 -8.99 7.03 -6.46
C THR A 427 -9.87 6.41 -7.53
N GLY A 428 -11.09 6.94 -7.69
CA GLY A 428 -12.02 6.49 -8.73
C GLY A 428 -11.48 6.78 -10.14
N PRO A 429 -12.02 6.10 -11.18
CA PRO A 429 -11.69 6.41 -12.56
C PRO A 429 -12.14 7.85 -12.89
N GLY A 430 -11.22 8.82 -12.80
CA GLY A 430 -11.48 10.23 -13.13
C GLY A 430 -10.60 11.26 -12.42
N GLU A 431 -10.10 10.98 -11.20
CA GLU A 431 -9.36 11.98 -10.41
C GLU A 431 -7.84 11.89 -10.54
N SER A 432 -7.31 10.73 -10.93
CA SER A 432 -5.91 10.53 -11.32
C SER A 432 -5.75 9.25 -12.12
N THR A 433 -5.04 9.31 -13.24
CA THR A 433 -4.60 8.13 -14.00
C THR A 433 -3.22 7.74 -13.49
N PRO A 434 -2.99 6.50 -13.01
CA PRO A 434 -3.93 5.37 -12.90
C PRO A 434 -4.75 5.36 -11.59
N ALA A 435 -5.92 4.69 -11.62
CA ALA A 435 -6.75 4.42 -10.44
C ALA A 435 -5.96 3.56 -9.43
N PHE A 436 -5.92 3.97 -8.17
CA PHE A 436 -5.26 3.22 -7.11
C PHE A 436 -6.28 2.58 -6.19
N ALA A 437 -6.11 1.29 -5.88
CA ALA A 437 -6.83 0.64 -4.79
C ALA A 437 -6.52 1.33 -3.45
N GLU A 438 -7.45 1.22 -2.50
CA GLU A 438 -7.25 1.71 -1.14
C GLU A 438 -5.94 1.16 -0.55
N ARG A 439 -5.15 2.03 0.08
CA ARG A 439 -3.87 1.64 0.70
C ARG A 439 -3.90 1.93 2.19
N THR A 440 -3.92 0.87 2.99
CA THR A 440 -3.59 0.94 4.42
C THR A 440 -2.10 1.17 4.58
N CYS A 441 -1.70 2.37 5.02
CA CYS A 441 -0.31 2.74 5.25
C CYS A 441 0.03 2.65 6.75
N ALA A 442 1.04 1.87 7.08
CA ALA A 442 1.39 1.54 8.46
C ALA A 442 2.90 1.62 8.72
N THR A 443 3.24 1.97 9.95
CA THR A 443 4.57 1.76 10.51
C THR A 443 4.68 0.30 10.94
N VAL A 444 5.66 -0.41 10.39
CA VAL A 444 5.91 -1.83 10.68
C VAL A 444 7.22 -1.97 11.45
N THR A 445 7.17 -2.65 12.59
CA THR A 445 8.33 -2.87 13.47
C THR A 445 8.55 -4.35 13.78
N ILE A 446 9.82 -4.73 13.95
CA ILE A 446 10.24 -6.06 14.42
C ILE A 446 11.48 -5.93 15.30
N GLY A 447 11.42 -6.43 16.54
CA GLY A 447 12.52 -6.33 17.50
C GLY A 447 12.98 -4.88 17.75
N GLY A 448 12.03 -3.94 17.80
CA GLY A 448 12.32 -2.50 17.96
C GLY A 448 12.82 -1.78 16.71
N ILE A 449 13.01 -2.47 15.58
CA ILE A 449 13.48 -1.87 14.33
C ILE A 449 12.30 -1.44 13.46
N ASN A 450 12.24 -0.16 13.10
CA ASN A 450 11.32 0.36 12.08
C ASN A 450 11.78 -0.07 10.68
N ILE A 451 10.94 -0.82 9.97
CA ILE A 451 11.28 -1.39 8.66
C ILE A 451 11.41 -0.32 7.58
N ALA A 452 10.55 0.70 7.61
CA ALA A 452 10.60 1.79 6.65
C ALA A 452 11.89 2.61 6.84
N GLU A 453 12.26 2.91 8.09
CA GLU A 453 13.52 3.59 8.41
C GLU A 453 14.74 2.76 7.95
N ALA A 454 14.71 1.44 8.17
CA ALA A 454 15.81 0.56 7.80
C ALA A 454 16.02 0.52 6.27
N LEU A 455 14.95 0.47 5.47
CA LEU A 455 15.01 0.58 4.00
C LEU A 455 15.61 1.91 3.56
N VAL A 456 15.07 3.01 4.09
CA VAL A 456 15.50 4.37 3.74
C VAL A 456 16.98 4.59 4.10
N SER A 457 17.44 4.13 5.26
CA SER A 457 18.83 4.25 5.71
C SER A 457 19.85 3.53 4.81
N LYS A 458 19.38 2.56 4.01
CA LYS A 458 20.16 1.82 3.02
C LYS A 458 19.99 2.37 1.60
N GLY A 459 19.17 3.41 1.41
CA GLY A 459 18.82 3.94 0.10
C GLY A 459 17.99 2.97 -0.75
N LEU A 460 17.28 2.03 -0.11
CA LEU A 460 16.42 1.05 -0.79
C LEU A 460 14.96 1.54 -0.91
N ALA A 461 14.67 2.72 -0.40
CA ALA A 461 13.42 3.46 -0.54
C ALA A 461 13.71 4.96 -0.35
N THR A 462 12.82 5.82 -0.85
CA THR A 462 12.88 7.27 -0.63
C THR A 462 11.73 7.75 0.25
N VAL A 463 11.90 8.86 0.94
CA VAL A 463 10.87 9.40 1.84
C VAL A 463 9.91 10.29 1.04
N ILE A 464 8.62 10.06 1.22
CA ILE A 464 7.58 10.89 0.60
C ILE A 464 7.63 12.29 1.22
N ARG A 465 7.67 13.33 0.38
CA ARG A 465 7.56 14.73 0.83
C ARG A 465 6.10 15.14 0.81
N TYR A 466 5.63 15.65 1.94
CA TYR A 466 4.25 16.07 2.15
C TYR A 466 4.12 17.59 2.06
N ARG A 467 2.92 18.07 1.70
CA ARG A 467 2.57 19.48 1.90
C ARG A 467 2.46 19.75 3.40
N GLN A 468 2.67 21.00 3.80
CA GLN A 468 2.73 21.40 5.21
C GLN A 468 1.45 21.05 5.99
N ASP A 469 0.31 20.96 5.30
CA ASP A 469 -1.02 20.72 5.89
C ASP A 469 -1.48 19.25 5.75
N ASP A 470 -0.63 18.37 5.22
CA ASP A 470 -0.96 16.96 5.03
C ASP A 470 -0.55 16.14 6.25
N ASP A 471 -1.54 15.69 7.01
CA ASP A 471 -1.37 14.86 8.19
C ASP A 471 -1.37 13.36 7.87
N GLN A 472 -1.55 12.95 6.60
CA GLN A 472 -1.50 11.56 6.15
C GLN A 472 -0.04 11.05 5.99
N ARG A 473 0.70 11.07 7.09
CA ARG A 473 2.11 10.66 7.14
C ARG A 473 2.39 9.72 8.32
N SER A 474 3.53 9.05 8.28
CA SER A 474 4.03 8.17 9.32
C SER A 474 4.14 8.91 10.65
N SER A 475 3.78 8.24 11.74
CA SER A 475 4.04 8.67 13.11
C SER A 475 5.54 8.83 13.43
N HIS A 476 6.44 8.28 12.59
CA HIS A 476 7.90 8.30 12.73
C HIS A 476 8.57 9.09 11.59
N TYR A 477 7.87 10.06 10.99
CA TYR A 477 8.33 10.78 9.79
C TYR A 477 9.72 11.43 9.93
N ASP A 478 10.04 12.01 11.09
CA ASP A 478 11.34 12.66 11.33
C ASP A 478 12.50 11.65 11.31
N GLU A 479 12.28 10.44 11.83
CA GLU A 479 13.26 9.34 11.79
C GLU A 479 13.53 8.91 10.35
N LEU A 480 12.48 8.86 9.51
CA LEU A 480 12.61 8.57 8.09
C LEU A 480 13.44 9.64 7.37
N LEU A 481 13.17 10.92 7.62
CA LEU A 481 13.95 12.03 7.05
C LEU A 481 15.42 11.97 7.49
N ALA A 482 15.67 11.69 8.77
CA ALA A 482 17.03 11.52 9.29
C ALA A 482 17.73 10.32 8.63
N ALA A 483 17.02 9.21 8.43
CA ALA A 483 17.54 8.04 7.73
C ALA A 483 17.89 8.36 6.27
N GLU A 484 17.06 9.14 5.58
CA GLU A 484 17.30 9.56 4.19
C GLU A 484 18.53 10.45 4.09
N ALA A 485 18.67 11.43 5.01
CA ALA A 485 19.85 12.27 5.09
C ALA A 485 21.13 11.44 5.30
N ARG A 486 21.09 10.39 6.14
CA ARG A 486 22.21 9.44 6.31
C ARG A 486 22.49 8.65 5.04
N ALA A 487 21.48 8.23 4.30
CA ALA A 487 21.65 7.47 3.06
C ALA A 487 22.24 8.35 1.94
N ILE A 488 21.79 9.60 1.82
CA ILE A 488 22.34 10.62 0.91
C ILE A 488 23.80 10.91 1.25
N LYS A 489 24.09 11.24 2.51
CA LYS A 489 25.45 11.58 2.97
C LYS A 489 26.45 10.45 2.69
N ASN A 490 26.02 9.21 2.87
CA ASN A 490 26.86 8.03 2.66
C ASN A 490 26.79 7.45 1.25
N GLY A 491 26.01 8.05 0.34
CA GLY A 491 25.83 7.58 -1.04
C GLY A 491 25.38 6.12 -1.13
N LYS A 492 24.30 5.75 -0.44
CA LYS A 492 23.78 4.36 -0.41
C LYS A 492 22.60 4.17 -1.37
N GLY A 493 22.51 2.98 -1.96
CA GLY A 493 21.37 2.58 -2.80
C GLY A 493 21.06 3.59 -3.90
N LEU A 494 19.81 4.04 -3.95
CA LEU A 494 19.31 5.07 -4.86
C LEU A 494 20.06 6.42 -4.80
N HIS A 495 20.78 6.70 -3.70
CA HIS A 495 21.60 7.91 -3.54
C HIS A 495 23.08 7.67 -3.85
N SER A 496 23.46 6.45 -4.22
CA SER A 496 24.80 6.12 -4.67
C SER A 496 25.09 6.75 -6.02
N LYS A 497 26.31 7.25 -6.19
CA LYS A 497 26.85 7.67 -7.49
C LYS A 497 27.59 6.54 -8.21
N LYS A 498 27.66 5.35 -7.61
CA LYS A 498 28.26 4.15 -8.24
C LYS A 498 27.32 3.59 -9.30
N GLU A 499 27.87 2.75 -10.18
CA GLU A 499 27.11 2.03 -11.18
C GLU A 499 25.97 1.23 -10.56
N VAL A 500 24.80 1.28 -11.20
CA VAL A 500 23.58 0.63 -10.73
C VAL A 500 23.73 -0.89 -10.91
N PRO A 501 23.41 -1.71 -9.89
CA PRO A 501 23.42 -3.17 -10.04
C PRO A 501 22.44 -3.66 -11.11
N ILE A 502 22.93 -4.45 -12.06
CA ILE A 502 22.13 -5.04 -13.15
C ILE A 502 21.88 -6.52 -12.84
N HIS A 503 20.61 -6.93 -12.81
CA HIS A 503 20.21 -8.31 -12.54
C HIS A 503 19.79 -9.03 -13.84
N ARG A 504 20.68 -9.86 -14.38
CA ARG A 504 20.37 -10.66 -15.58
C ARG A 504 19.82 -12.02 -15.18
N VAL A 505 18.50 -12.10 -14.99
CA VAL A 505 17.82 -13.36 -14.64
C VAL A 505 17.21 -14.00 -15.88
N ALA A 506 17.64 -15.21 -16.23
CA ALA A 506 17.01 -15.99 -17.29
C ALA A 506 15.64 -16.53 -16.83
N ASP A 507 14.63 -16.55 -17.68
CA ASP A 507 13.37 -17.25 -17.41
C ASP A 507 13.26 -18.44 -18.35
N ILE A 508 13.22 -19.65 -17.78
CA ILE A 508 13.07 -20.91 -18.52
C ILE A 508 11.78 -21.64 -18.12
N SER A 509 10.90 -20.97 -17.35
CA SER A 509 9.60 -21.51 -16.93
C SER A 509 8.72 -21.86 -18.12
N GLY A 510 8.37 -23.14 -18.26
CA GLY A 510 7.46 -23.61 -19.32
C GLY A 510 8.08 -23.66 -20.72
N GLU A 511 9.41 -23.49 -20.83
CA GLU A 511 10.12 -23.57 -22.11
C GLU A 511 10.81 -24.92 -22.28
N THR A 512 10.14 -25.88 -22.93
CA THR A 512 10.60 -27.27 -23.06
C THR A 512 12.02 -27.42 -23.61
N GLN A 513 12.41 -26.62 -24.62
CA GLN A 513 13.75 -26.71 -25.23
C GLN A 513 14.86 -26.28 -24.26
N LYS A 514 14.67 -25.15 -23.55
CA LYS A 514 15.63 -24.69 -22.55
C LYS A 514 15.65 -25.62 -21.34
N ALA A 515 14.48 -26.08 -20.88
CA ALA A 515 14.40 -27.01 -19.75
C ALA A 515 15.19 -28.30 -20.02
N LYS A 516 15.12 -28.85 -21.24
CA LYS A 516 15.94 -30.01 -21.65
C LYS A 516 17.44 -29.75 -21.58
N GLN A 517 17.89 -28.54 -21.90
CA GLN A 517 19.31 -28.16 -21.82
C GLN A 517 19.79 -28.09 -20.37
N PHE A 518 18.95 -27.59 -19.45
CA PHE A 518 19.30 -27.42 -18.04
C PHE A 518 19.12 -28.70 -17.20
N LEU A 519 18.22 -29.62 -17.62
CA LEU A 519 17.89 -30.83 -16.86
C LEU A 519 19.12 -31.64 -16.39
N PRO A 520 20.11 -31.99 -17.25
CA PRO A 520 21.24 -32.79 -16.81
C PRO A 520 22.11 -32.08 -15.77
N PHE A 521 22.18 -30.75 -15.81
CA PHE A 521 22.94 -29.96 -14.84
C PHE A 521 22.25 -29.93 -13.49
N LEU A 522 20.93 -29.69 -13.48
CA LEU A 522 20.13 -29.66 -12.26
C LEU A 522 20.04 -31.05 -11.58
N GLN A 523 19.97 -32.13 -12.36
CA GLN A 523 20.04 -33.50 -11.83
C GLN A 523 21.39 -33.78 -11.14
N ARG A 524 22.51 -33.40 -11.79
CA ARG A 524 23.85 -33.63 -11.24
C ARG A 524 24.18 -32.73 -10.05
N ALA A 525 23.56 -31.56 -9.96
CA ALA A 525 23.74 -30.65 -8.83
C ALA A 525 23.17 -31.22 -7.51
N GLY A 526 22.26 -32.21 -7.59
CA GLY A 526 21.59 -32.75 -6.41
C GLY A 526 20.73 -31.67 -5.74
N ARG A 527 20.93 -31.45 -4.45
CA ARG A 527 20.25 -30.39 -3.69
C ARG A 527 20.74 -29.01 -4.11
N SER A 528 19.85 -28.27 -4.77
CA SER A 528 20.10 -26.91 -5.22
C SER A 528 19.30 -25.92 -4.38
N GLU A 529 19.94 -24.83 -3.95
CA GLU A 529 19.26 -23.74 -3.26
C GLU A 529 18.34 -22.99 -4.22
N ALA A 530 17.14 -22.67 -3.77
CA ALA A 530 16.16 -21.92 -4.53
C ALA A 530 15.35 -20.99 -3.63
N VAL A 531 14.74 -19.96 -4.23
CA VAL A 531 13.75 -19.10 -3.58
C VAL A 531 12.41 -19.32 -4.27
N VAL A 532 11.36 -19.61 -3.49
CA VAL A 532 10.01 -19.76 -4.04
C VAL A 532 9.44 -18.39 -4.43
N GLU A 533 9.38 -18.10 -5.71
CA GLU A 533 8.87 -16.83 -6.24
C GLU A 533 7.35 -16.79 -6.31
N TYR A 534 6.74 -17.93 -6.64
CA TYR A 534 5.31 -18.03 -6.85
C TYR A 534 4.80 -19.45 -6.59
N VAL A 535 3.54 -19.57 -6.17
CA VAL A 535 2.84 -20.84 -5.98
C VAL A 535 1.59 -20.83 -6.85
N PHE A 536 1.57 -21.67 -7.89
CA PHE A 536 0.47 -21.79 -8.84
C PHE A 536 -0.65 -22.71 -8.31
N SER A 537 -0.28 -23.75 -7.58
CA SER A 537 -1.18 -24.72 -6.92
C SER A 537 -0.44 -25.38 -5.75
N GLY A 538 -1.08 -26.33 -5.06
CA GLY A 538 -0.42 -27.07 -3.97
C GLY A 538 0.88 -27.79 -4.38
N SER A 539 1.00 -28.22 -5.64
CA SER A 539 2.18 -28.97 -6.12
C SER A 539 2.98 -28.28 -7.22
N ARG A 540 2.61 -27.08 -7.67
CA ARG A 540 3.29 -26.37 -8.77
C ARG A 540 3.79 -24.99 -8.35
N LEU A 541 5.08 -24.77 -8.46
CA LEU A 541 5.78 -23.57 -7.97
C LEU A 541 6.64 -22.93 -9.07
N LYS A 542 6.91 -21.63 -8.94
CA LYS A 542 7.98 -20.93 -9.66
C LYS A 542 9.13 -20.70 -8.71
N LEU A 543 10.32 -21.10 -9.09
CA LEU A 543 11.52 -21.03 -8.26
C LEU A 543 12.56 -20.15 -8.94
N TYR A 544 13.23 -19.29 -8.16
CA TYR A 544 14.45 -18.61 -8.55
C TYR A 544 15.65 -19.40 -8.05
N MET A 545 16.54 -19.79 -8.96
CA MET A 545 17.78 -20.52 -8.69
C MET A 545 18.93 -19.51 -8.64
N PRO A 546 19.46 -19.14 -7.45
CA PRO A 546 20.44 -18.06 -7.34
C PRO A 546 21.80 -18.39 -7.98
N LYS A 547 22.22 -19.66 -7.94
CA LYS A 547 23.50 -20.11 -8.50
C LYS A 547 23.50 -20.05 -10.03
N GLU A 548 22.40 -20.46 -10.65
CA GLU A 548 22.21 -20.48 -12.11
C GLU A 548 21.61 -19.17 -12.64
N THR A 549 21.21 -18.26 -11.75
CA THR A 549 20.54 -16.98 -12.07
C THR A 549 19.34 -17.16 -13.01
N CYS A 550 18.51 -18.19 -12.76
CA CYS A 550 17.39 -18.52 -13.62
C CYS A 550 16.09 -18.79 -12.84
N LEU A 551 14.96 -18.62 -13.53
CA LEU A 551 13.63 -18.97 -13.05
C LEU A 551 13.17 -20.27 -13.71
N ILE A 552 12.68 -21.20 -12.89
CA ILE A 552 12.17 -22.49 -13.33
C ILE A 552 10.75 -22.71 -12.82
N THR A 553 9.96 -23.51 -13.55
CA THR A 553 8.71 -24.06 -13.03
C THR A 553 8.97 -25.44 -12.46
N PHE A 554 8.51 -25.70 -11.25
CA PHE A 554 8.78 -26.92 -10.50
C PHE A 554 7.47 -27.60 -10.08
N LEU A 555 7.43 -28.93 -10.23
CA LEU A 555 6.35 -29.81 -9.82
C LEU A 555 6.86 -30.77 -8.75
N LEU A 556 6.07 -30.96 -7.70
CA LEU A 556 6.39 -31.90 -6.63
C LEU A 556 6.29 -33.35 -7.11
N ALA A 557 7.34 -34.12 -6.86
CA ALA A 557 7.42 -35.53 -7.18
C ALA A 557 6.67 -36.40 -6.17
N GLY A 558 6.26 -37.59 -6.63
CA GLY A 558 5.72 -38.66 -5.80
C GLY A 558 4.31 -38.46 -5.25
N ILE A 559 3.61 -37.40 -5.64
CA ILE A 559 2.26 -37.09 -5.14
C ILE A 559 1.30 -36.67 -6.25
N GLU A 560 0.01 -36.86 -6.00
CA GLU A 560 -1.10 -36.34 -6.79
C GLU A 560 -1.87 -35.33 -5.93
N CYS A 561 -1.77 -34.05 -6.30
CA CYS A 561 -2.32 -32.93 -5.54
C CYS A 561 -3.63 -32.44 -6.19
N PRO A 562 -4.67 -32.10 -5.42
CA PRO A 562 -5.96 -31.69 -5.96
C PRO A 562 -5.84 -30.49 -6.91
N ARG A 563 -6.45 -30.60 -8.09
CA ARG A 563 -6.40 -29.59 -9.15
C ARG A 563 -7.34 -28.43 -8.86
N SER A 564 -6.81 -27.21 -8.90
CA SER A 564 -7.62 -25.98 -8.88
C SER A 564 -8.46 -25.85 -10.14
N SER A 565 -9.50 -25.03 -10.08
CA SER A 565 -10.37 -24.79 -11.24
C SER A 565 -9.58 -24.24 -12.42
N ARG A 566 -9.95 -24.67 -13.63
CA ARG A 566 -9.29 -24.24 -14.86
C ARG A 566 -10.32 -23.96 -15.94
N ASN A 567 -10.31 -22.75 -16.46
CA ASN A 567 -11.08 -22.39 -17.64
C ASN A 567 -10.42 -23.05 -18.86
N LEU A 568 -11.03 -24.10 -19.37
CA LEU A 568 -10.64 -24.77 -20.60
C LEU A 568 -11.62 -24.37 -21.71
N PRO A 569 -11.18 -24.31 -22.98
CA PRO A 569 -12.12 -24.21 -24.10
C PRO A 569 -12.99 -25.48 -24.10
N GLY A 570 -14.29 -25.34 -23.81
CA GLY A 570 -15.24 -26.46 -23.64
C GLY A 570 -15.85 -26.60 -22.23
N GLY A 571 -15.44 -25.77 -21.26
CA GLY A 571 -16.06 -25.73 -19.93
C GLY A 571 -15.09 -25.36 -18.81
N VAL A 572 -15.63 -25.05 -17.64
CA VAL A 572 -14.84 -24.87 -16.42
C VAL A 572 -14.56 -26.25 -15.85
N GLN A 573 -13.29 -26.67 -15.82
CA GLN A 573 -12.91 -27.80 -14.97
C GLN A 573 -13.12 -27.36 -13.52
N VAL A 574 -14.09 -27.98 -12.86
CA VAL A 574 -14.43 -27.70 -11.45
C VAL A 574 -13.22 -28.08 -10.59
N ALA A 575 -12.92 -27.23 -9.62
CA ALA A 575 -11.84 -27.47 -8.68
C ALA A 575 -12.07 -28.80 -7.93
N GLU A 576 -11.05 -29.64 -7.86
CA GLU A 576 -11.09 -30.84 -7.01
C GLU A 576 -11.17 -30.39 -5.54
N PRO A 577 -11.89 -31.15 -4.68
CA PRO A 577 -12.00 -30.82 -3.25
C PRO A 577 -10.64 -30.55 -2.60
N PHE A 578 -10.58 -29.54 -1.74
CA PHE A 578 -9.38 -29.13 -1.00
C PHE A 578 -8.20 -28.57 -1.83
N SER A 579 -8.39 -28.30 -3.13
CA SER A 579 -7.33 -27.71 -3.97
C SER A 579 -6.88 -26.31 -3.53
N ASP A 580 -7.81 -25.44 -3.12
CA ASP A 580 -7.48 -24.12 -2.57
C ASP A 580 -6.76 -24.21 -1.21
N GLU A 581 -7.15 -25.18 -0.37
CA GLU A 581 -6.49 -25.43 0.92
C GLU A 581 -5.06 -25.96 0.71
N ALA A 582 -4.85 -26.84 -0.27
CA ALA A 582 -3.52 -27.33 -0.65
C ALA A 582 -2.62 -26.20 -1.18
N MET A 583 -3.17 -25.31 -2.03
CA MET A 583 -2.46 -24.12 -2.50
C MET A 583 -2.12 -23.18 -1.34
N LEU A 584 -3.07 -22.93 -0.43
CA LEU A 584 -2.88 -22.06 0.72
C LEU A 584 -1.82 -22.62 1.66
N PHE A 585 -1.89 -23.91 2.01
CA PHE A 585 -0.89 -24.62 2.82
C PHE A 585 0.52 -24.44 2.24
N THR A 586 0.67 -24.66 0.94
CA THR A 586 1.95 -24.50 0.24
C THR A 586 2.43 -23.05 0.25
N LYS A 587 1.53 -22.08 0.02
CA LYS A 587 1.86 -20.65 0.14
C LYS A 587 2.33 -20.29 1.55
N GLU A 588 1.61 -20.73 2.59
CA GLU A 588 1.96 -20.42 3.98
C GLU A 588 3.29 -21.02 4.41
N LEU A 589 3.62 -22.19 3.87
CA LEU A 589 4.82 -22.93 4.26
C LEU A 589 6.06 -22.48 3.50
N VAL A 590 6.00 -22.22 2.18
CA VAL A 590 7.21 -22.03 1.36
C VAL A 590 7.28 -20.73 0.55
N LEU A 591 6.21 -19.96 0.39
CA LEU A 591 6.24 -18.75 -0.44
C LEU A 591 7.34 -17.77 0.03
N GLN A 592 8.21 -17.36 -0.89
CA GLN A 592 9.38 -16.49 -0.66
C GLN A 592 10.39 -16.98 0.38
N ARG A 593 10.33 -18.26 0.75
CA ARG A 593 11.37 -18.89 1.58
C ARG A 593 12.50 -19.43 0.73
N GLU A 594 13.66 -19.53 1.37
CA GLU A 594 14.80 -20.29 0.85
C GLU A 594 14.52 -21.78 1.07
N VAL A 595 14.63 -22.55 0.00
CA VAL A 595 14.31 -23.99 -0.04
C VAL A 595 15.46 -24.72 -0.75
N GLU A 596 15.54 -26.02 -0.53
CA GLU A 596 16.44 -26.91 -1.29
C GLU A 596 15.59 -27.77 -2.22
N VAL A 597 15.97 -27.83 -3.50
CA VAL A 597 15.27 -28.66 -4.50
C VAL A 597 16.18 -29.70 -5.13
N GLU A 598 15.65 -30.89 -5.32
CA GLU A 598 16.28 -32.01 -6.03
C GLU A 598 15.48 -32.25 -7.31
N VAL A 599 16.09 -31.99 -8.47
CA VAL A 599 15.43 -32.20 -9.78
C VAL A 599 15.64 -33.63 -10.25
N GLU A 600 14.56 -34.39 -10.44
CA GLU A 600 14.62 -35.77 -10.93
C GLU A 600 14.37 -35.87 -12.43
N SER A 601 13.37 -35.15 -12.94
CA SER A 601 12.96 -35.24 -14.34
C SER A 601 12.26 -33.95 -14.80
N MET A 602 11.62 -33.99 -15.97
CA MET A 602 10.79 -32.89 -16.46
C MET A 602 9.59 -33.44 -17.22
N ASP A 603 8.48 -32.68 -17.22
CA ASP A 603 7.32 -33.00 -18.05
C ASP A 603 7.45 -32.45 -19.48
N LYS A 604 6.47 -32.75 -20.33
CA LYS A 604 6.43 -32.31 -21.74
C LYS A 604 6.28 -30.79 -21.88
N ALA A 605 5.74 -30.12 -20.86
CA ALA A 605 5.52 -28.68 -20.82
C ALA A 605 6.72 -27.90 -20.29
N GLY A 606 7.85 -28.57 -20.00
CA GLY A 606 9.05 -27.90 -19.52
C GLY A 606 9.04 -27.60 -18.01
N ASN A 607 8.14 -28.22 -17.24
CA ASN A 607 8.18 -28.14 -15.78
C ASN A 607 9.13 -29.21 -15.25
N PHE A 608 10.07 -28.82 -14.39
CA PHE A 608 10.94 -29.77 -13.69
C PHE A 608 10.14 -30.48 -12.61
N ILE A 609 10.40 -31.77 -12.42
CA ILE A 609 9.74 -32.61 -11.41
C ILE A 609 10.79 -33.03 -10.40
N GLY A 610 10.47 -32.89 -9.11
CA GLY A 610 11.43 -33.21 -8.06
C GLY A 610 10.93 -33.00 -6.64
N TRP A 611 11.86 -33.04 -5.69
CA TRP A 611 11.59 -32.90 -4.25
C TRP A 611 11.98 -31.51 -3.76
N LEU A 612 11.14 -30.90 -2.92
CA LEU A 612 11.38 -29.60 -2.31
C LEU A 612 11.45 -29.76 -0.80
N HIS A 613 12.52 -29.24 -0.20
CA HIS A 613 12.79 -29.27 1.22
C HIS A 613 12.82 -27.85 1.81
N ILE A 614 12.19 -27.67 2.96
CA ILE A 614 12.21 -26.45 3.74
C ILE A 614 12.51 -26.82 5.20
N GLU A 615 13.62 -26.34 5.76
CA GLU A 615 13.99 -26.57 7.16
C GLU A 615 13.96 -28.07 7.57
N GLY A 616 14.40 -28.95 6.66
CA GLY A 616 14.39 -30.41 6.86
C GLY A 616 13.06 -31.12 6.58
N VAL A 617 11.99 -30.37 6.28
CA VAL A 617 10.67 -30.90 5.93
C VAL A 617 10.57 -31.07 4.40
N ASN A 618 10.23 -32.26 3.94
CA ASN A 618 9.90 -32.51 2.53
C ASN A 618 8.45 -32.10 2.25
N LEU A 619 8.25 -31.18 1.29
CA LEU A 619 6.94 -30.60 1.00
C LEU A 619 5.92 -31.63 0.46
N SER A 620 6.37 -32.61 -0.33
CA SER A 620 5.49 -33.70 -0.80
C SER A 620 4.95 -34.51 0.38
N VAL A 621 5.83 -34.85 1.34
CA VAL A 621 5.43 -35.57 2.57
C VAL A 621 4.48 -34.73 3.41
N ALA A 622 4.78 -33.43 3.60
CA ALA A 622 3.95 -32.54 4.40
C ALA A 622 2.52 -32.36 3.83
N LEU A 623 2.38 -32.33 2.50
CA LEU A 623 1.07 -32.27 1.84
C LEU A 623 0.26 -33.56 2.07
N VAL A 624 0.89 -34.73 2.00
CA VAL A 624 0.21 -36.00 2.29
C VAL A 624 -0.17 -36.10 3.77
N GLU A 625 0.75 -35.76 4.67
CA GLU A 625 0.54 -35.76 6.13
C GLU A 625 -0.62 -34.86 6.59
N ASN A 626 -0.87 -33.76 5.86
CA ASN A 626 -1.99 -32.85 6.12
C ASN A 626 -3.27 -33.24 5.37
N ALA A 627 -3.32 -34.43 4.76
CA ALA A 627 -4.42 -34.93 3.94
C ALA A 627 -4.80 -33.98 2.78
N LEU A 628 -3.81 -33.33 2.17
CA LEU A 628 -3.96 -32.39 1.06
C LEU A 628 -3.39 -32.91 -0.27
N SER A 629 -2.84 -34.13 -0.30
CA SER A 629 -2.40 -34.84 -1.51
C SER A 629 -2.37 -36.36 -1.28
N LYS A 630 -2.37 -37.12 -2.37
CA LYS A 630 -2.24 -38.59 -2.37
C LYS A 630 -0.86 -39.01 -2.86
N VAL A 631 -0.41 -40.20 -2.48
CA VAL A 631 0.83 -40.79 -2.98
C VAL A 631 0.61 -41.27 -4.41
N HIS A 632 1.53 -40.90 -5.30
CA HIS A 632 1.50 -41.31 -6.70
C HIS A 632 2.50 -42.46 -6.91
N PHE A 633 2.22 -43.39 -7.84
CA PHE A 633 3.05 -44.58 -8.09
C PHE A 633 4.51 -44.25 -8.45
N THR A 634 4.78 -43.05 -8.95
CA THR A 634 6.15 -42.58 -9.22
C THR A 634 7.01 -42.48 -7.95
N ALA A 635 6.40 -42.44 -6.76
CA ALA A 635 7.11 -42.45 -5.50
C ALA A 635 7.77 -43.79 -5.19
N GLU A 636 7.34 -44.93 -5.75
CA GLU A 636 7.81 -46.27 -5.38
C GLU A 636 9.33 -46.46 -5.47
N ARG A 637 9.97 -45.77 -6.42
CA ARG A 637 11.43 -45.83 -6.64
C ARG A 637 12.20 -44.76 -5.88
N SER A 638 11.52 -43.92 -5.12
CA SER A 638 12.10 -42.81 -4.37
C SER A 638 12.51 -43.23 -2.96
N PRO A 639 13.59 -42.67 -2.39
CA PRO A 639 13.94 -42.86 -0.98
C PRO A 639 12.84 -42.37 -0.02
N TYR A 640 11.92 -41.52 -0.48
CA TYR A 640 10.83 -40.97 0.34
C TYR A 640 9.56 -41.84 0.35
N TYR A 641 9.51 -42.95 -0.40
CA TYR A 641 8.33 -43.81 -0.53
C TYR A 641 7.77 -44.28 0.81
N LYS A 642 8.65 -44.84 1.67
CA LYS A 642 8.25 -45.39 2.97
C LYS A 642 7.60 -44.34 3.86
N ALA A 643 8.15 -43.13 3.86
CA ALA A 643 7.59 -42.02 4.62
C ALA A 643 6.22 -41.60 4.07
N LEU A 644 6.11 -41.44 2.75
CA LEU A 644 4.88 -41.08 2.05
C LEU A 644 3.73 -42.05 2.31
N VAL A 645 3.97 -43.36 2.16
CA VAL A 645 2.95 -44.39 2.39
C VAL A 645 2.54 -44.43 3.86
N SER A 646 3.50 -44.34 4.78
CA SER A 646 3.22 -44.35 6.22
C SER A 646 2.33 -43.17 6.64
N VAL A 647 2.59 -41.96 6.12
CA VAL A 647 1.73 -40.80 6.44
C VAL A 647 0.38 -40.87 5.73
N GLU A 648 0.33 -41.39 4.50
CA GLU A 648 -0.93 -41.56 3.78
C GLU A 648 -1.87 -42.54 4.51
N GLU A 649 -1.35 -43.67 4.98
CA GLU A 649 -2.11 -44.67 5.73
C GLU A 649 -2.67 -44.05 7.03
N ALA A 650 -1.87 -43.27 7.75
CA ALA A 650 -2.30 -42.56 8.95
C ALA A 650 -3.38 -41.49 8.65
N CYS A 651 -3.32 -40.79 7.52
CA CYS A 651 -4.35 -39.84 7.11
C CYS A 651 -5.65 -40.53 6.68
N ARG A 652 -5.53 -41.68 6.00
CA ARG A 652 -6.66 -42.51 5.57
C ARG A 652 -7.43 -43.07 6.77
N GLN A 653 -6.72 -43.58 7.79
CA GLN A 653 -7.32 -44.06 9.03
C GLN A 653 -8.08 -42.96 9.79
N ARG A 654 -7.59 -41.71 9.74
CA ARG A 654 -8.23 -40.56 10.38
C ARG A 654 -9.42 -40.00 9.60
N LYS A 655 -9.62 -40.41 8.34
CA LYS A 655 -10.67 -39.91 7.43
C LYS A 655 -10.75 -38.38 7.41
N GLU A 656 -9.60 -37.72 7.27
CA GLU A 656 -9.51 -36.26 7.22
C GLU A 656 -9.48 -35.75 5.77
N LYS A 657 -10.12 -34.61 5.50
CA LYS A 657 -10.07 -33.84 4.23
C LYS A 657 -10.30 -34.69 2.98
N ILE A 658 -9.28 -34.89 2.12
CA ILE A 658 -9.41 -35.69 0.89
C ILE A 658 -9.78 -37.15 1.18
N TRP A 659 -9.63 -37.61 2.43
CA TRP A 659 -10.01 -38.93 2.91
C TRP A 659 -11.34 -38.95 3.70
N ALA A 660 -12.04 -37.81 3.83
CA ALA A 660 -13.28 -37.72 4.61
C ALA A 660 -14.38 -38.67 4.13
N ASN A 661 -14.42 -38.91 2.82
CA ASN A 661 -15.37 -39.83 2.19
C ASN A 661 -14.68 -41.10 1.66
N TYR A 662 -13.51 -41.45 2.21
CA TYR A 662 -12.80 -42.65 1.78
C TYR A 662 -13.40 -43.89 2.46
N GLU A 663 -14.01 -44.73 1.64
CA GLU A 663 -14.43 -46.08 2.02
C GLU A 663 -13.39 -47.08 1.48
N GLU A 664 -12.83 -47.87 2.38
CA GLU A 664 -11.98 -49.01 2.06
C GLU A 664 -12.89 -50.03 1.36
N LYS A 665 -12.54 -50.50 0.15
CA LYS A 665 -13.34 -51.51 -0.55
C LYS A 665 -12.94 -52.92 -0.11
N PRO A 666 -13.79 -53.63 0.66
CA PRO A 666 -14.09 -55.02 0.42
C PRO A 666 -15.41 -55.15 -0.36
N VAL A 667 -15.63 -56.35 -0.89
CA VAL A 667 -16.76 -56.81 -1.69
C VAL A 667 -18.11 -56.27 -1.17
N GLU A 668 -18.95 -55.84 -2.11
CA GLU A 668 -20.40 -55.58 -2.01
C GLU A 668 -20.92 -55.02 -0.68
N GLU A 669 -21.27 -53.73 -0.63
CA GLU A 669 -22.66 -53.30 -0.40
C GLU A 669 -22.85 -51.77 -0.44
N VAL A 670 -24.02 -51.44 -0.94
CA VAL A 670 -24.78 -50.20 -1.11
C VAL A 670 -24.42 -49.01 -0.20
N VAL A 671 -24.16 -47.84 -0.81
CA VAL A 671 -24.21 -46.53 -0.13
C VAL A 671 -25.42 -45.72 -0.62
N HIS A 672 -26.16 -45.20 0.36
CA HIS A 672 -27.32 -44.33 0.27
C HIS A 672 -27.10 -43.05 -0.55
N VAL A 673 -28.09 -42.71 -1.37
CA VAL A 673 -28.24 -41.39 -2.01
C VAL A 673 -29.47 -40.69 -1.43
N SER A 674 -29.25 -39.53 -0.84
CA SER A 674 -30.28 -38.57 -0.40
C SER A 674 -30.73 -37.66 -1.54
N GLU A 675 -32.02 -37.30 -1.44
CA GLU A 675 -32.79 -36.31 -2.22
C GLU A 675 -33.30 -36.75 -3.60
N GLU A 676 -34.62 -36.92 -3.64
CA GLU A 676 -35.45 -37.33 -4.76
C GLU A 676 -35.45 -36.27 -5.87
N LYS A 677 -34.81 -36.59 -6.99
CA LYS A 677 -35.11 -35.97 -8.29
C LYS A 677 -35.68 -37.06 -9.18
N GLU A 678 -36.87 -36.85 -9.74
CA GLU A 678 -37.42 -37.69 -10.80
C GLU A 678 -36.45 -37.75 -12.00
N ARG A 679 -36.54 -38.80 -12.83
CA ARG A 679 -35.74 -38.90 -14.07
C ARG A 679 -35.96 -37.64 -14.91
N VAL A 680 -34.88 -36.91 -15.17
CA VAL A 680 -34.92 -35.73 -16.04
C VAL A 680 -34.73 -36.20 -17.47
N THR A 681 -35.77 -36.07 -18.29
CA THR A 681 -35.69 -36.32 -19.74
C THR A 681 -35.52 -34.99 -20.46
N ASN A 682 -34.34 -34.76 -21.03
CA ASN A 682 -34.02 -33.60 -21.86
C ASN A 682 -33.43 -34.05 -23.19
N TYR A 683 -34.30 -34.59 -24.05
CA TYR A 683 -33.91 -35.03 -25.38
C TYR A 683 -33.54 -33.83 -26.25
N ARG A 684 -32.30 -33.84 -26.73
CA ARG A 684 -31.79 -32.84 -27.67
C ARG A 684 -31.46 -33.46 -29.04
N PRO A 685 -31.64 -32.72 -30.14
CA PRO A 685 -31.29 -33.21 -31.46
C PRO A 685 -29.76 -33.31 -31.62
N VAL A 686 -29.30 -34.49 -32.02
CA VAL A 686 -27.89 -34.76 -32.33
C VAL A 686 -27.79 -35.45 -33.68
N TYR A 687 -26.66 -35.27 -34.38
CA TYR A 687 -26.35 -35.97 -35.61
C TYR A 687 -25.30 -37.04 -35.32
N VAL A 688 -25.64 -38.33 -35.47
CA VAL A 688 -24.73 -39.44 -35.15
C VAL A 688 -23.78 -39.65 -36.32
N THR A 689 -22.48 -39.46 -36.10
CA THR A 689 -21.47 -39.48 -37.17
C THR A 689 -20.74 -40.81 -37.28
N GLU A 690 -20.45 -41.46 -36.15
CA GLU A 690 -19.62 -42.66 -36.13
C GLU A 690 -20.07 -43.63 -35.05
N ILE A 691 -20.11 -44.92 -35.38
CA ILE A 691 -20.29 -46.02 -34.43
C ILE A 691 -18.97 -46.79 -34.36
N ALA A 692 -18.44 -46.96 -33.16
CA ALA A 692 -17.21 -47.71 -32.93
C ALA A 692 -17.50 -49.19 -32.64
N ASP A 693 -16.54 -50.07 -32.94
CA ASP A 693 -16.62 -51.53 -32.72
C ASP A 693 -16.88 -51.93 -31.25
N THR A 694 -16.67 -51.01 -30.31
CA THR A 694 -16.93 -51.19 -28.86
C THR A 694 -18.34 -50.74 -28.45
N LEU A 695 -19.23 -50.49 -29.40
CA LEU A 695 -20.59 -49.96 -29.18
C LEU A 695 -20.64 -48.55 -28.58
N HIS A 696 -19.51 -47.85 -28.57
CA HIS A 696 -19.48 -46.41 -28.38
C HIS A 696 -19.88 -45.73 -29.69
N PHE A 697 -20.38 -44.50 -29.60
CA PHE A 697 -20.68 -43.71 -30.78
C PHE A 697 -20.33 -42.25 -30.58
N TYR A 698 -20.13 -41.54 -31.68
CA TYR A 698 -19.87 -40.11 -31.70
C TYR A 698 -21.04 -39.37 -32.33
N ALA A 699 -21.39 -38.24 -31.73
CA ALA A 699 -22.45 -37.39 -32.25
C ALA A 699 -22.08 -35.91 -32.15
N GLN A 700 -22.64 -35.13 -33.08
CA GLN A 700 -22.54 -33.67 -33.14
C GLN A 700 -23.83 -33.03 -32.63
N ASP A 701 -23.71 -31.85 -32.01
CA ASP A 701 -24.87 -31.05 -31.62
C ASP A 701 -25.43 -30.30 -32.84
N VAL A 702 -26.70 -30.57 -33.18
CA VAL A 702 -27.36 -30.01 -34.37
C VAL A 702 -27.41 -28.48 -34.30
N GLU A 703 -27.50 -27.88 -33.11
CA GLU A 703 -27.54 -26.41 -32.95
C GLU A 703 -26.25 -25.73 -33.41
N THR A 704 -25.12 -26.46 -33.35
CA THR A 704 -23.80 -25.94 -33.73
C THR A 704 -23.36 -26.38 -35.13
N GLY A 705 -24.18 -27.13 -35.86
CA GLY A 705 -23.87 -27.64 -37.20
C GLY A 705 -23.49 -26.55 -38.20
N ALA A 706 -24.27 -25.46 -38.26
CA ALA A 706 -23.99 -24.34 -39.15
C ALA A 706 -22.66 -23.63 -38.85
N GLN A 707 -22.19 -23.65 -37.60
CA GLN A 707 -20.89 -23.08 -37.21
C GLN A 707 -19.75 -23.98 -37.70
N LEU A 708 -19.92 -25.31 -37.61
CA LEU A 708 -18.97 -26.27 -38.14
C LEU A 708 -18.87 -26.15 -39.67
N GLU A 709 -20.00 -26.07 -40.37
CA GLU A 709 -20.04 -25.87 -41.83
C GLU A 709 -19.29 -24.60 -42.25
N SER A 710 -19.59 -23.47 -41.59
CA SER A 710 -18.92 -22.19 -41.84
C SER A 710 -17.41 -22.25 -41.57
N LEU A 711 -17.01 -22.92 -40.48
CA LEU A 711 -15.60 -23.13 -40.16
C LEU A 711 -14.90 -23.97 -41.22
N MET A 712 -15.52 -25.09 -41.65
CA MET A 712 -14.96 -25.99 -42.65
C MET A 712 -14.83 -25.30 -44.01
N GLU A 713 -15.83 -24.53 -44.43
CA GLU A 713 -15.78 -23.75 -45.68
C GLU A 713 -14.64 -22.71 -45.65
N ALA A 714 -14.56 -21.91 -44.58
CA ALA A 714 -13.50 -20.92 -44.43
C ALA A 714 -12.10 -21.55 -44.37
N MET A 715 -11.97 -22.67 -43.65
CA MET A 715 -10.72 -23.42 -43.53
C MET A 715 -10.28 -24.01 -44.87
N ARG A 716 -11.19 -24.64 -45.61
CA ARG A 716 -10.90 -25.24 -46.92
C ARG A 716 -10.55 -24.18 -47.95
N ALA A 717 -11.23 -23.03 -47.94
CA ALA A 717 -10.90 -21.89 -48.78
C ALA A 717 -9.49 -21.34 -48.50
N GLU A 718 -9.07 -21.22 -47.23
CA GLU A 718 -7.73 -20.79 -46.85
C GLU A 718 -6.65 -21.81 -47.27
N ILE A 719 -6.94 -23.10 -47.15
CA ILE A 719 -6.02 -24.16 -47.60
C ILE A 719 -5.90 -24.18 -49.13
N ALA A 720 -6.99 -23.90 -49.86
CA ALA A 720 -6.96 -23.83 -51.32
C ALA A 720 -6.12 -22.64 -51.82
N THR A 721 -6.18 -21.49 -51.14
CA THR A 721 -5.34 -20.32 -51.47
C THR A 721 -3.90 -20.48 -51.00
N HIS A 722 -3.67 -21.21 -49.90
CA HIS A 722 -2.36 -21.47 -49.32
C HIS A 722 -2.13 -22.97 -49.06
N PRO A 723 -1.85 -23.77 -50.10
CA PRO A 723 -1.66 -25.21 -49.94
C PRO A 723 -0.52 -25.54 -48.99
N PRO A 724 -0.70 -26.47 -48.03
CA PRO A 724 0.34 -26.87 -47.11
C PRO A 724 1.48 -27.57 -47.84
N VAL A 725 2.72 -27.24 -47.47
CA VAL A 725 3.92 -27.86 -48.05
C VAL A 725 4.05 -29.30 -47.53
N GLU A 726 4.03 -30.27 -48.44
CA GLU A 726 4.15 -31.70 -48.08
C GLU A 726 5.42 -31.98 -47.27
N GLY A 727 5.27 -32.71 -46.16
CA GLY A 727 6.39 -33.09 -45.28
C GLY A 727 6.92 -31.98 -44.37
N SER A 728 6.41 -30.74 -44.47
CA SER A 728 6.81 -29.64 -43.59
C SER A 728 6.25 -29.77 -42.16
N TYR A 729 5.17 -30.54 -41.98
CA TYR A 729 4.55 -30.77 -40.70
C TYR A 729 5.15 -31.97 -39.97
N SER A 730 5.83 -31.71 -38.85
CA SER A 730 6.38 -32.74 -37.96
C SER A 730 5.36 -33.13 -36.89
N ALA A 731 4.45 -34.04 -37.23
CA ALA A 731 3.41 -34.54 -36.32
C ALA A 731 3.96 -35.10 -35.00
N ARG A 732 3.35 -34.75 -33.86
CA ARG A 732 3.64 -35.35 -32.55
C ARG A 732 2.34 -35.80 -31.90
N ARG A 733 2.42 -36.87 -31.10
CA ARG A 733 1.28 -37.38 -30.32
C ARG A 733 0.71 -36.27 -29.42
N GLY A 734 -0.58 -36.00 -29.62
CA GLY A 734 -1.35 -34.98 -28.91
C GLY A 734 -1.53 -33.67 -29.68
N ASP A 735 -0.81 -33.45 -30.78
CA ASP A 735 -0.93 -32.22 -31.58
C ASP A 735 -2.30 -32.15 -32.26
N TYR A 736 -2.88 -30.96 -32.28
CA TYR A 736 -4.00 -30.64 -33.16
C TYR A 736 -3.47 -30.20 -34.52
N CYS A 737 -4.01 -30.78 -35.57
CA CYS A 737 -3.58 -30.58 -36.95
C CYS A 737 -4.77 -30.55 -37.89
N LEU A 738 -4.50 -30.26 -39.15
CA LEU A 738 -5.42 -30.57 -40.23
C LEU A 738 -5.00 -31.89 -40.85
N ALA A 739 -5.96 -32.75 -41.15
CA ALA A 739 -5.75 -34.02 -41.82
C ALA A 739 -6.66 -34.10 -43.06
N LYS A 740 -6.09 -34.56 -44.17
CA LYS A 740 -6.81 -34.77 -45.42
C LYS A 740 -7.46 -36.16 -45.38
N PHE A 741 -8.78 -36.23 -45.41
CA PHE A 741 -9.54 -37.48 -45.35
C PHE A 741 -9.69 -38.13 -46.74
N ALA A 742 -10.14 -39.38 -46.79
CA ALA A 742 -10.23 -40.19 -48.02
C ALA A 742 -11.09 -39.55 -49.13
N ASP A 743 -12.05 -38.68 -48.77
CA ASP A 743 -12.85 -37.86 -49.69
C ASP A 743 -12.03 -36.76 -50.41
N GLY A 744 -10.80 -36.52 -49.98
CA GLY A 744 -9.93 -35.49 -50.53
C GLY A 744 -10.05 -34.13 -49.83
N GLU A 745 -10.91 -34.00 -48.83
CA GLU A 745 -11.13 -32.76 -48.10
C GLU A 745 -10.29 -32.69 -46.81
N TRP A 746 -10.06 -31.46 -46.34
CA TRP A 746 -9.32 -31.21 -45.09
C TRP A 746 -10.27 -31.05 -43.91
N TYR A 747 -9.88 -31.65 -42.78
CA TYR A 747 -10.63 -31.67 -41.53
C TYR A 747 -9.71 -31.37 -40.35
N ARG A 748 -10.28 -30.90 -39.23
CA ARG A 748 -9.54 -30.77 -37.98
C ARG A 748 -9.37 -32.15 -37.34
N ALA A 749 -8.16 -32.43 -36.89
CA ALA A 749 -7.79 -33.70 -36.32
C ALA A 749 -6.84 -33.54 -35.14
N ARG A 750 -6.68 -34.62 -34.37
CA ARG A 750 -5.70 -34.76 -33.30
C ARG A 750 -4.85 -36.00 -33.55
N VAL A 751 -3.54 -35.86 -33.43
CA VAL A 751 -2.61 -36.98 -33.58
C VAL A 751 -2.68 -37.87 -32.34
N GLU A 752 -3.11 -39.11 -32.47
CA GLU A 752 -3.19 -40.08 -31.37
C GLU A 752 -1.90 -40.90 -31.20
N LYS A 753 -1.26 -41.26 -32.31
CA LYS A 753 -0.02 -42.05 -32.35
C LYS A 753 0.77 -41.75 -33.64
N VAL A 754 2.09 -41.65 -33.54
CA VAL A 754 3.00 -41.54 -34.69
C VAL A 754 3.82 -42.83 -34.74
N GLU A 755 3.54 -43.71 -35.70
CA GLU A 755 4.28 -44.97 -35.87
C GLU A 755 5.45 -44.80 -36.84
N SER A 756 5.23 -44.07 -37.93
CA SER A 756 6.27 -43.63 -38.87
C SER A 756 5.77 -42.41 -39.65
N GLN A 757 6.60 -41.82 -40.52
CA GLN A 757 6.15 -40.75 -41.43
C GLN A 757 5.03 -41.21 -42.38
N ALA A 758 4.97 -42.51 -42.69
CA ALA A 758 3.92 -43.07 -43.53
C ALA A 758 2.66 -43.49 -42.75
N LYS A 759 2.75 -43.61 -41.42
CA LYS A 759 1.67 -44.12 -40.55
C LYS A 759 1.50 -43.25 -39.31
N VAL A 760 0.58 -42.30 -39.39
CA VAL A 760 0.16 -41.42 -38.31
C VAL A 760 -1.31 -41.67 -38.03
N HIS A 761 -1.63 -42.11 -36.81
CA HIS A 761 -3.01 -42.30 -36.37
C HIS A 761 -3.59 -40.96 -35.97
N VAL A 762 -4.68 -40.57 -36.62
CA VAL A 762 -5.40 -39.33 -36.35
C VAL A 762 -6.83 -39.63 -35.93
N PHE A 763 -7.35 -38.78 -35.06
CA PHE A 763 -8.74 -38.73 -34.65
C PHE A 763 -9.36 -37.43 -35.15
N TYR A 764 -10.39 -37.52 -35.98
CA TYR A 764 -11.09 -36.36 -36.53
C TYR A 764 -11.99 -35.76 -35.46
N ILE A 765 -11.56 -34.65 -34.87
CA ILE A 765 -12.13 -34.12 -33.62
C ILE A 765 -13.57 -33.64 -33.76
N ASP A 766 -14.02 -33.41 -34.99
CA ASP A 766 -15.36 -32.94 -35.29
C ASP A 766 -16.31 -34.07 -35.68
N TYR A 767 -15.82 -35.27 -36.02
CA TYR A 767 -16.63 -36.38 -36.55
C TYR A 767 -16.48 -37.70 -35.78
N GLY A 768 -15.41 -37.88 -35.00
CA GLY A 768 -15.20 -39.04 -34.13
C GLY A 768 -14.53 -40.25 -34.78
N ASN A 769 -14.46 -40.29 -36.10
CA ASN A 769 -13.77 -41.35 -36.84
C ASN A 769 -12.24 -41.23 -36.73
N ARG A 770 -11.55 -42.36 -36.95
CA ARG A 770 -10.09 -42.48 -36.91
C ARG A 770 -9.55 -42.94 -38.24
N GLU A 771 -8.34 -42.51 -38.57
CA GLU A 771 -7.65 -42.93 -39.79
C GLU A 771 -6.14 -43.02 -39.55
N VAL A 772 -5.46 -43.86 -40.35
CA VAL A 772 -4.00 -43.88 -40.44
C VAL A 772 -3.58 -43.21 -41.73
N VAL A 773 -2.97 -42.04 -41.61
CA VAL A 773 -2.54 -41.21 -42.74
C VAL A 773 -1.03 -41.00 -42.76
N SER A 774 -0.46 -40.66 -43.92
CA SER A 774 0.93 -40.21 -44.03
C SER A 774 1.08 -38.76 -43.59
N THR A 775 2.29 -38.34 -43.19
CA THR A 775 2.58 -36.94 -42.86
C THR A 775 2.38 -35.98 -44.03
N SER A 776 2.38 -36.46 -45.28
CA SER A 776 2.03 -35.65 -46.46
C SER A 776 0.56 -35.24 -46.50
N ARG A 777 -0.31 -35.94 -45.77
CA ARG A 777 -1.75 -35.63 -45.63
C ARG A 777 -2.06 -34.83 -44.37
N LEU A 778 -1.04 -34.29 -43.72
CA LEU A 778 -1.16 -33.53 -42.47
C LEU A 778 -0.61 -32.12 -42.64
N ALA A 779 -1.26 -31.15 -41.99
CA ALA A 779 -0.83 -29.76 -41.99
C ALA A 779 -0.97 -29.14 -40.59
N VAL A 780 -0.21 -28.07 -40.35
CA VAL A 780 -0.38 -27.25 -39.15
C VAL A 780 -1.77 -26.63 -39.18
N MET A 781 -2.50 -26.69 -38.07
CA MET A 781 -3.78 -26.00 -37.93
C MET A 781 -3.56 -24.50 -37.66
N PRO A 782 -4.03 -23.60 -38.54
CA PRO A 782 -3.98 -22.16 -38.28
C PRO A 782 -4.75 -21.79 -37.00
N PRO A 783 -4.28 -20.81 -36.20
CA PRO A 783 -4.95 -20.41 -34.96
C PRO A 783 -6.43 -20.02 -35.14
N ALA A 784 -6.79 -19.47 -36.32
CA ALA A 784 -8.15 -19.08 -36.68
C ALA A 784 -9.13 -20.27 -36.64
N PHE A 785 -8.67 -21.49 -36.93
CA PHE A 785 -9.51 -22.70 -36.94
C PHE A 785 -9.33 -23.59 -35.71
N SER A 786 -8.57 -23.12 -34.72
CA SER A 786 -8.25 -23.90 -33.52
C SER A 786 -9.48 -24.18 -32.66
N THR A 787 -9.33 -25.13 -31.72
CA THR A 787 -10.36 -25.47 -30.72
C THR A 787 -10.73 -24.32 -29.78
N ARG A 788 -10.00 -23.19 -29.83
CA ARG A 788 -10.35 -21.94 -29.15
C ARG A 788 -11.40 -21.12 -29.89
N THR A 789 -11.46 -21.24 -31.22
CA THR A 789 -12.44 -20.55 -32.07
C THR A 789 -13.77 -21.29 -32.07
N LEU A 790 -13.72 -22.60 -32.35
CA LEU A 790 -14.86 -23.51 -32.26
C LEU A 790 -14.41 -24.78 -31.52
N PRO A 791 -15.07 -25.22 -30.45
CA PRO A 791 -14.76 -26.47 -29.76
C PRO A 791 -14.75 -27.68 -30.71
N ALA A 792 -14.19 -28.81 -30.25
CA ALA A 792 -14.32 -30.07 -30.98
C ALA A 792 -15.80 -30.48 -31.03
N GLN A 793 -16.31 -30.79 -32.22
CA GLN A 793 -17.75 -30.96 -32.44
C GLN A 793 -18.25 -32.39 -32.22
N ALA A 794 -17.38 -33.40 -32.25
CA ALA A 794 -17.76 -34.77 -31.93
C ALA A 794 -17.64 -35.06 -30.43
N THR A 795 -18.72 -35.54 -29.84
CA THR A 795 -18.76 -36.03 -28.46
C THR A 795 -18.97 -37.54 -28.45
N GLU A 796 -18.15 -38.26 -27.70
CA GLU A 796 -18.28 -39.72 -27.49
C GLU A 796 -19.38 -40.02 -26.46
N TYR A 797 -20.17 -41.04 -26.73
CA TYR A 797 -21.24 -41.57 -25.88
C TYR A 797 -21.27 -43.10 -25.92
N THR A 798 -21.96 -43.69 -24.94
CA THR A 798 -22.33 -45.10 -24.92
C THR A 798 -23.80 -45.26 -24.52
N PHE A 799 -24.42 -46.38 -24.88
CA PHE A 799 -25.81 -46.65 -24.52
C PHE A 799 -25.96 -46.87 -23.00
N ALA A 800 -27.04 -46.32 -22.44
CA ALA A 800 -27.48 -46.60 -21.08
C ALA A 800 -28.27 -47.91 -21.02
N PHE A 801 -28.21 -48.59 -19.86
CA PHE A 801 -29.06 -49.73 -19.52
C PHE A 801 -28.88 -51.00 -20.35
N ILE A 802 -27.85 -51.06 -21.21
CA ILE A 802 -27.50 -52.27 -21.96
C ILE A 802 -26.07 -52.68 -21.65
N GLN A 803 -25.82 -53.99 -21.66
CA GLN A 803 -24.48 -54.57 -21.54
C GLN A 803 -23.92 -54.79 -22.94
N VAL A 804 -22.70 -54.31 -23.16
CA VAL A 804 -21.96 -54.58 -24.40
C VAL A 804 -21.61 -56.07 -24.44
N PRO A 805 -21.96 -56.81 -25.51
CA PRO A 805 -21.59 -58.22 -25.64
C PRO A 805 -20.07 -58.41 -25.56
N GLN A 806 -19.65 -59.39 -24.76
CA GLN A 806 -18.23 -59.76 -24.65
C GLN A 806 -17.76 -60.58 -25.86
N ASP A 807 -18.65 -61.42 -26.38
CA ASP A 807 -18.45 -62.18 -27.61
C ASP A 807 -18.30 -61.23 -28.81
N GLU A 808 -17.28 -61.46 -29.64
CA GLU A 808 -16.93 -60.54 -30.73
C GLU A 808 -17.95 -60.57 -31.87
N ASP A 809 -18.48 -61.75 -32.21
CA ASP A 809 -19.48 -61.91 -33.27
C ASP A 809 -20.82 -61.29 -32.85
N ALA A 810 -21.26 -61.55 -31.61
CA ALA A 810 -22.45 -60.93 -31.07
C ALA A 810 -22.32 -59.40 -30.96
N ARG A 811 -21.12 -58.88 -30.61
CA ARG A 811 -20.87 -57.44 -30.58
C ARG A 811 -20.92 -56.84 -31.99
N ALA A 812 -20.32 -57.51 -32.98
CA ALA A 812 -20.34 -57.09 -34.37
C ALA A 812 -21.78 -57.01 -34.92
N ASP A 813 -22.62 -58.03 -34.66
CA ASP A 813 -24.03 -58.03 -35.06
C ASP A 813 -24.80 -56.83 -34.49
N VAL A 814 -24.56 -56.49 -33.21
CA VAL A 814 -25.19 -55.32 -32.58
C VAL A 814 -24.67 -54.02 -33.20
N VAL A 815 -23.36 -53.90 -33.42
CA VAL A 815 -22.75 -52.73 -34.07
C VAL A 815 -23.34 -52.54 -35.47
N ASP A 816 -23.45 -53.59 -36.27
CA ASP A 816 -24.04 -53.54 -37.62
C ASP A 816 -25.50 -53.09 -37.60
N CYS A 817 -26.28 -53.55 -36.60
CA CYS A 817 -27.64 -53.07 -36.38
C CYS A 817 -27.67 -51.57 -36.08
N VAL A 818 -26.86 -51.11 -35.13
CA VAL A 818 -26.79 -49.68 -34.75
C VAL A 818 -26.29 -48.81 -35.90
N VAL A 819 -25.31 -49.30 -36.68
CA VAL A 819 -24.81 -48.64 -37.89
C VAL A 819 -25.94 -48.44 -38.89
N ARG A 820 -26.69 -49.51 -39.21
CA ARG A 820 -27.82 -49.46 -40.14
C ARG A 820 -28.91 -48.51 -39.66
N ASP A 821 -29.17 -48.49 -38.35
CA ASP A 821 -30.34 -47.84 -37.79
C ASP A 821 -30.12 -46.34 -37.52
N ILE A 822 -28.92 -45.93 -37.06
CA ILE A 822 -28.67 -44.54 -36.62
C ILE A 822 -27.43 -43.85 -37.18
N GLN A 823 -26.45 -44.54 -37.79
CA GLN A 823 -25.27 -43.85 -38.31
C GLN A 823 -25.64 -42.91 -39.46
N ASN A 824 -25.07 -41.70 -39.46
CA ASN A 824 -25.34 -40.63 -40.41
C ASN A 824 -26.82 -40.17 -40.44
N SER A 825 -27.49 -40.26 -39.30
CA SER A 825 -28.87 -39.79 -39.13
C SER A 825 -29.00 -38.83 -37.95
N GLN A 826 -30.07 -38.03 -37.96
CA GLN A 826 -30.43 -37.18 -36.83
C GLN A 826 -31.28 -37.97 -35.83
N CYS A 827 -30.85 -37.98 -34.57
CA CYS A 827 -31.52 -38.65 -33.46
C CYS A 827 -31.81 -37.67 -32.33
N LEU A 828 -32.61 -38.12 -31.36
CA LEU A 828 -32.83 -37.40 -30.10
C LEU A 828 -32.07 -38.10 -28.98
N LEU A 829 -31.14 -37.40 -28.33
CA LEU A 829 -30.28 -37.95 -27.29
C LEU A 829 -30.61 -37.36 -25.93
N ASN A 830 -30.74 -38.21 -24.91
CA ASN A 830 -30.85 -37.84 -23.51
C ASN A 830 -29.70 -38.44 -22.70
N VAL A 831 -28.99 -37.61 -21.93
CA VAL A 831 -27.94 -38.08 -21.03
C VAL A 831 -28.57 -38.60 -19.74
N GLU A 832 -28.39 -39.90 -19.45
CA GLU A 832 -28.97 -40.54 -18.27
C GLU A 832 -28.03 -40.42 -17.06
N TYR A 833 -26.75 -40.76 -17.24
CA TYR A 833 -25.73 -40.69 -16.18
C TYR A 833 -24.31 -40.60 -16.74
N ALA A 834 -23.39 -40.09 -15.91
CA ALA A 834 -21.97 -40.06 -16.25
C ALA A 834 -21.35 -41.47 -16.16
N GLY A 835 -20.57 -41.86 -17.16
CA GLY A 835 -19.73 -43.06 -17.13
C GLY A 835 -18.29 -42.77 -16.79
N ALA A 836 -17.48 -43.83 -16.66
CA ALA A 836 -16.04 -43.72 -16.37
C ALA A 836 -15.24 -43.12 -17.55
N THR A 837 -15.70 -43.34 -18.79
CA THR A 837 -15.04 -42.93 -20.03
C THR A 837 -15.83 -41.84 -20.75
N CYS A 838 -17.12 -42.06 -20.98
CA CYS A 838 -18.05 -41.14 -21.63
C CYS A 838 -19.44 -41.22 -20.98
N PRO A 839 -20.35 -40.25 -21.23
CA PRO A 839 -21.72 -40.30 -20.69
C PRO A 839 -22.52 -41.48 -21.27
N HIS A 840 -23.37 -42.08 -20.43
CA HIS A 840 -24.34 -43.09 -20.84
C HIS A 840 -25.67 -42.41 -21.19
N VAL A 841 -26.24 -42.79 -22.34
CA VAL A 841 -27.36 -42.05 -22.92
C VAL A 841 -28.46 -43.00 -23.42
N THR A 842 -29.70 -42.52 -23.44
CA THR A 842 -30.75 -43.10 -24.29
C THR A 842 -30.82 -42.27 -25.57
N ILE A 843 -31.01 -42.96 -26.70
CA ILE A 843 -31.13 -42.34 -28.01
C ILE A 843 -32.41 -42.82 -28.67
N GLN A 844 -33.13 -41.88 -29.27
CA GLN A 844 -34.40 -42.14 -29.94
C GLN A 844 -34.29 -41.80 -31.42
N PHE A 845 -35.01 -42.57 -32.25
CA PHE A 845 -35.19 -42.24 -33.67
C PHE A 845 -35.86 -40.87 -33.82
N GLY A 846 -35.41 -40.07 -34.79
CA GLY A 846 -35.90 -38.70 -34.97
C GLY A 846 -37.40 -38.62 -35.33
N ASP A 847 -37.94 -39.65 -35.98
CA ASP A 847 -39.31 -39.74 -36.48
C ASP A 847 -40.24 -40.50 -35.52
N THR A 848 -39.94 -41.76 -35.19
CA THR A 848 -40.81 -42.61 -34.35
C THR A 848 -40.66 -42.30 -32.86
N LYS A 849 -39.51 -41.73 -32.46
CA LYS A 849 -39.10 -41.51 -31.07
C LYS A 849 -38.94 -42.79 -30.25
N ASP A 850 -38.86 -43.94 -30.91
CA ASP A 850 -38.58 -45.21 -30.23
C ASP A 850 -37.14 -45.22 -29.71
N ASP A 851 -36.95 -45.78 -28.52
CA ASP A 851 -35.64 -45.92 -27.89
C ASP A 851 -34.85 -47.05 -28.57
N VAL A 852 -33.71 -46.68 -29.17
CA VAL A 852 -32.83 -47.57 -29.93
C VAL A 852 -32.21 -48.64 -29.03
N GLY A 853 -31.74 -48.25 -27.84
CA GLY A 853 -31.15 -49.19 -26.88
C GLY A 853 -32.16 -50.21 -26.38
N LEU A 854 -33.39 -49.77 -26.14
CA LEU A 854 -34.51 -50.66 -25.81
C LEU A 854 -34.88 -51.58 -26.98
N GLY A 855 -34.79 -51.10 -28.22
CA GLY A 855 -34.98 -51.90 -29.44
C GLY A 855 -34.03 -53.09 -29.49
N LEU A 856 -32.73 -52.86 -29.24
CA LEU A 856 -31.72 -53.92 -29.18
C LEU A 856 -32.04 -54.99 -28.12
N VAL A 857 -32.58 -54.58 -26.97
CA VAL A 857 -33.03 -55.49 -25.91
C VAL A 857 -34.26 -56.29 -26.35
N LYS A 858 -35.24 -55.66 -27.01
CA LYS A 858 -36.45 -56.32 -27.53
C LYS A 858 -36.14 -57.37 -28.59
N GLU A 859 -35.13 -57.12 -29.42
CA GLU A 859 -34.65 -58.10 -30.40
C GLU A 859 -33.78 -59.19 -29.77
N GLY A 860 -33.45 -59.09 -28.49
CA GLY A 860 -32.60 -60.07 -27.80
C GLY A 860 -31.14 -60.02 -28.26
N LEU A 861 -30.68 -58.89 -28.79
CA LEU A 861 -29.30 -58.72 -29.24
C LEU A 861 -28.34 -58.37 -28.08
N VAL A 862 -28.86 -57.72 -27.03
CA VAL A 862 -28.09 -57.32 -25.84
C VAL A 862 -28.83 -57.66 -24.55
N MET A 863 -28.07 -57.76 -23.46
CA MET A 863 -28.63 -57.84 -22.10
C MET A 863 -28.81 -56.46 -21.49
N VAL A 864 -29.66 -56.36 -20.48
CA VAL A 864 -29.92 -55.16 -19.70
C VAL A 864 -28.84 -54.99 -18.62
N ASP A 865 -28.25 -53.79 -18.57
CA ASP A 865 -27.40 -53.36 -17.46
C ASP A 865 -28.25 -52.71 -16.36
N VAL A 866 -28.40 -53.41 -15.23
CA VAL A 866 -29.31 -53.01 -14.16
C VAL A 866 -28.70 -51.88 -13.33
N ARG A 867 -29.45 -50.78 -13.24
CA ARG A 867 -29.10 -49.61 -12.42
C ARG A 867 -29.86 -49.64 -11.09
N LYS A 868 -29.19 -49.25 -9.99
CA LYS A 868 -29.76 -49.27 -8.62
C LYS A 868 -30.36 -47.92 -8.22
N GLU A 869 -30.11 -46.88 -9.02
CA GLU A 869 -30.57 -45.52 -8.78
C GLU A 869 -32.10 -45.45 -8.84
N LYS A 870 -32.72 -44.92 -7.78
CA LYS A 870 -34.19 -44.89 -7.62
C LYS A 870 -34.92 -44.22 -8.78
N HIS A 871 -34.38 -43.10 -9.28
CA HIS A 871 -35.01 -42.32 -10.36
C HIS A 871 -35.00 -43.04 -11.71
N LEU A 872 -34.13 -44.04 -11.91
CA LEU A 872 -34.04 -44.83 -13.14
C LEU A 872 -34.85 -46.14 -13.07
N GLN A 873 -35.39 -46.51 -11.90
CA GLN A 873 -36.05 -47.81 -11.73
C GLN A 873 -37.22 -48.04 -12.68
N LYS A 874 -37.98 -46.99 -13.03
CA LYS A 874 -39.09 -47.09 -13.98
C LYS A 874 -38.62 -47.51 -15.38
N ILE A 875 -37.57 -46.89 -15.91
CA ILE A 875 -37.03 -47.23 -17.23
C ILE A 875 -36.27 -48.56 -17.20
N VAL A 876 -35.52 -48.84 -16.13
CA VAL A 876 -34.84 -50.15 -15.97
C VAL A 876 -35.85 -51.30 -15.94
N THR A 877 -37.00 -51.11 -15.29
CA THR A 877 -38.09 -52.11 -15.28
C THR A 877 -38.64 -52.35 -16.70
N GLU A 878 -38.78 -51.30 -17.51
CA GLU A 878 -39.20 -51.42 -18.91
C GLU A 878 -38.20 -52.20 -19.77
N TYR A 879 -36.91 -51.93 -19.58
CA TYR A 879 -35.82 -52.69 -20.22
C TYR A 879 -35.84 -54.17 -19.79
N LEU A 880 -35.96 -54.45 -18.49
CA LEU A 880 -36.03 -55.82 -17.96
C LEU A 880 -37.26 -56.59 -18.47
N ASN A 881 -38.43 -55.95 -18.56
CA ASN A 881 -39.64 -56.56 -19.12
C ASN A 881 -39.46 -56.92 -20.60
N SER A 882 -38.77 -56.05 -21.36
CA SER A 882 -38.45 -56.31 -22.77
C SER A 882 -37.46 -57.46 -22.92
N GLN A 883 -36.46 -57.54 -22.04
CA GLN A 883 -35.51 -58.65 -22.00
C GLN A 883 -36.22 -59.98 -21.70
N GLU A 884 -37.13 -60.02 -20.73
CA GLU A 884 -37.87 -61.25 -20.39
C GLU A 884 -38.78 -61.70 -21.53
N SER A 885 -39.33 -60.75 -22.29
CA SER A 885 -40.10 -61.01 -23.51
C SER A 885 -39.22 -61.62 -24.61
N ALA A 886 -38.05 -61.03 -24.88
CA ALA A 886 -37.09 -61.55 -25.85
C ALA A 886 -36.57 -62.95 -25.46
N LYS A 887 -36.33 -63.16 -24.17
CA LYS A 887 -35.94 -64.46 -23.58
C LYS A 887 -37.04 -65.51 -23.76
N SER A 888 -38.30 -65.17 -23.45
CA SER A 888 -39.44 -66.06 -23.61
C SER A 888 -39.68 -66.45 -25.08
N ALA A 889 -39.44 -65.51 -25.99
CA ALA A 889 -39.52 -65.70 -27.44
C ALA A 889 -38.28 -66.37 -28.06
N ARG A 890 -37.24 -66.66 -27.26
CA ARG A 890 -35.97 -67.27 -27.70
C ARG A 890 -35.28 -66.50 -28.85
N LEU A 891 -35.27 -65.18 -28.76
CA LEU A 891 -34.65 -64.32 -29.78
C LEU A 891 -33.13 -64.23 -29.60
N ASN A 892 -32.37 -64.26 -30.69
CA ASN A 892 -30.93 -64.00 -30.76
C ASN A 892 -30.11 -64.67 -29.64
N ILE A 893 -29.55 -63.92 -28.68
CA ILE A 893 -28.69 -64.47 -27.62
C ILE A 893 -29.43 -65.50 -26.74
N TRP A 894 -30.77 -65.50 -26.76
CA TRP A 894 -31.64 -66.41 -26.01
C TRP A 894 -32.07 -67.66 -26.80
N ARG A 895 -31.62 -67.84 -28.06
CA ARG A 895 -32.08 -68.93 -28.94
C ARG A 895 -31.85 -70.34 -28.40
N TYR A 896 -30.86 -70.49 -27.51
CA TYR A 896 -30.51 -71.76 -26.86
C TYR A 896 -30.96 -71.86 -25.39
N GLY A 897 -31.70 -70.88 -24.87
CA GLY A 897 -32.10 -70.81 -23.46
C GLY A 897 -31.37 -69.71 -22.68
N ASP A 898 -31.52 -69.69 -21.35
CA ASP A 898 -30.82 -68.73 -20.48
C ASP A 898 -29.41 -69.22 -20.19
N PHE A 899 -28.44 -68.74 -20.96
CA PHE A 899 -27.03 -69.10 -20.82
C PHE A 899 -26.40 -68.63 -19.48
N ARG A 900 -27.07 -67.74 -18.73
CA ARG A 900 -26.61 -67.31 -17.40
C ARG A 900 -26.89 -68.35 -16.32
N ALA A 901 -27.74 -69.34 -16.60
CA ALA A 901 -28.03 -70.43 -15.67
C ALA A 901 -26.89 -71.48 -15.62
N ASP A 902 -26.01 -71.53 -16.62
CA ASP A 902 -24.90 -72.49 -16.72
C ASP A 902 -23.66 -72.08 -15.89
N ASP A 903 -23.59 -70.84 -15.39
CA ASP A 903 -22.57 -70.38 -14.43
C ASP A 903 -22.90 -70.75 -12.96
N ALA A 904 -23.93 -71.56 -12.75
CA ALA A 904 -24.24 -72.15 -11.45
C ALA A 904 -23.24 -73.27 -11.10
N ASP A 905 -22.15 -72.92 -10.41
CA ASP A 905 -21.40 -73.64 -9.37
C ASP A 905 -21.31 -75.20 -9.38
N GLU A 906 -21.48 -75.91 -10.50
CA GLU A 906 -21.41 -77.38 -10.55
C GLU A 906 -20.04 -77.94 -10.95
N PHE A 907 -19.13 -77.15 -11.54
CA PHE A 907 -17.76 -77.61 -11.83
C PHE A 907 -16.72 -76.51 -11.61
N GLY A 908 -16.18 -76.46 -10.39
CA GLY A 908 -15.24 -75.43 -9.92
C GLY A 908 -13.91 -75.33 -10.66
N TYR A 909 -13.88 -74.55 -11.74
CA TYR A 909 -12.65 -73.97 -12.31
C TYR A 909 -12.85 -72.48 -12.57
N ARG A 910 -12.13 -71.63 -11.82
CA ARG A 910 -11.93 -70.21 -12.17
C ARG A 910 -10.70 -70.11 -13.06
N ARG A 911 -10.81 -69.38 -14.17
CA ARG A 911 -9.67 -68.88 -14.95
C ARG A 911 -9.32 -67.47 -14.54
#